data_AF-A0A8S1GQM2-F1
#
_entry.id   AF-A0A8S1GQM2-F1
#
_cell.length_a   1.000
_cell.length_b   1.000
_cell.length_c   1.000
_cell.angle_alpha   90.00
_cell.angle_beta   90.00
_cell.angle_gamma   90.00
#
_symmetry.space_group_name_H-M   'P 1'
#
loop_
_entity.id
_entity.type
_entity.pdbx_description
1 polymer ?
#
loop_
_entity_poly.entity_id
_entity_poly.type
_entity_poly.pdbx_seq_one_letter_code
_entity_poly.pdbx_strand_id
1 'polypeptide(L)'
;MSMTGDTQVPQEKNKPPLPRKRSSKPFFEKNSSMEQKLNALDEKIGTETGENRALSEELELFKRNLAEKEVELAEKNEKITENSEELDKLRRQLEEKAKESAHFLREKADIEEKMRNFEKQTAELQKTVEDTISEKTSTSAEEERLRSKLHEFSDEIDRLKGELLQKKSLIEKLEEKVKLFENSQQKKKEEEAELLRTTEALRQKFANYESEQALLQNSFDSLKQDVEKLNAENVDLKSSNENLEAKLKSLREETGQKNVEKDELEKVISALREELEQVRAKAGQEKLEIENSLQAVKKAREEESQTGSKLSAETENLKLQLKEKEEGLEKIQARLEEVSKELENLKNSERISANNRESEKEEERRLRENFATEFEKVSRELDDTRTSSEQNKQEKERLQAELNVVTDVKEKLEKKVARIKSVAEERIKTQEKDLNDKIKELSEKLKIAEIKIDDTVVDKAKLEQKLTILESAQQDADKLRQAESALRKEVEEESQRAKSLESELSSTKNQLKEVEKTKEKLEVEIEALNSTVAGFKADIERLTAANESKSARQDTETRKLVRELQREVKQLYGELNEKSQQYDSSKNELEKLKFDYEGSKKSVASSNIDDDNSSEIMYKEEIRTLRNKLEATQSEADQLRQHLNRQEETVKQQVVKNSNSMKLPSKRQDNGDAIHGIADPAEAEYLRNVLYRYMTEREALGKESLTLARVIGTVARFDTNQMKQMITSEESRLASWTAAVGGNLSHALSRN
;
A
#
# COMPACT_ATOMS: atom_id res chain seq x y z
N MET A 1 -42.99 -28.21 119.35
CA MET A 1 -44.46 -28.32 119.52
C MET A 1 -44.71 -29.71 120.10
N SER A 2 -44.96 -29.87 121.41
CA SER A 2 -46.14 -29.45 122.21
C SER A 2 -47.33 -30.40 121.99
N MET A 3 -48.04 -30.92 123.00
CA MET A 3 -47.89 -30.88 124.48
C MET A 3 -48.84 -31.92 125.14
N THR A 4 -48.57 -32.35 126.38
CA THR A 4 -49.53 -33.00 127.36
C THR A 4 -50.20 -34.33 126.91
N GLY A 5 -50.78 -35.21 127.75
CA GLY A 5 -51.32 -35.18 129.14
C GLY A 5 -52.84 -35.50 129.10
N ASP A 6 -53.50 -36.19 130.04
CA ASP A 6 -53.10 -36.75 131.35
C ASP A 6 -54.13 -37.81 131.87
N THR A 7 -53.77 -38.59 132.91
CA THR A 7 -54.54 -39.38 133.93
C THR A 7 -56.02 -39.81 133.77
N GLN A 8 -56.34 -41.06 134.20
CA GLN A 8 -57.09 -41.35 135.47
C GLN A 8 -57.29 -42.86 135.81
N VAL A 9 -57.53 -43.18 137.11
CA VAL A 9 -57.80 -44.52 137.70
C VAL A 9 -58.68 -44.42 138.97
N PRO A 10 -59.65 -45.33 139.20
CA PRO A 10 -60.02 -45.87 140.54
C PRO A 10 -59.97 -47.43 140.57
N GLN A 11 -59.59 -48.16 141.64
CA GLN A 11 -60.19 -48.35 142.99
C GLN A 11 -61.61 -48.98 143.00
N GLU A 12 -62.01 -49.91 143.90
CA GLU A 12 -61.35 -50.85 144.86
C GLU A 12 -62.40 -51.80 145.53
N LYS A 13 -62.01 -52.85 146.31
CA LYS A 13 -62.77 -53.58 147.40
C LYS A 13 -64.07 -54.39 147.03
N ASN A 14 -64.28 -55.67 147.36
CA ASN A 14 -64.48 -56.26 148.73
C ASN A 14 -64.76 -57.81 148.76
N LYS A 15 -64.80 -58.43 149.96
CA LYS A 15 -65.23 -59.83 150.34
C LYS A 15 -66.54 -59.78 151.21
N PRO A 16 -67.10 -60.80 151.93
CA PRO A 16 -66.91 -62.30 152.05
C PRO A 16 -68.27 -63.03 151.72
N PRO A 17 -68.86 -64.09 152.39
CA PRO A 17 -68.47 -65.10 153.41
C PRO A 17 -68.97 -66.58 153.15
N LEU A 18 -69.10 -67.40 154.21
CA LEU A 18 -69.83 -68.70 154.33
C LEU A 18 -70.90 -68.59 155.46
N PRO A 19 -71.90 -69.50 155.58
CA PRO A 19 -71.86 -70.44 156.74
C PRO A 19 -72.60 -71.81 156.59
N ARG A 20 -72.39 -72.72 157.57
CA ARG A 20 -73.18 -73.94 157.85
C ARG A 20 -74.03 -73.78 159.13
N LYS A 21 -75.18 -74.49 159.29
CA LYS A 21 -75.63 -75.11 160.58
C LYS A 21 -76.88 -76.03 160.45
N ARG A 22 -77.25 -76.71 161.55
CA ARG A 22 -78.31 -77.76 161.69
C ARG A 22 -79.29 -77.45 162.84
N SER A 23 -80.56 -77.88 162.74
CA SER A 23 -81.50 -78.10 163.88
C SER A 23 -82.84 -78.74 163.41
N SER A 24 -83.76 -79.13 164.30
CA SER A 24 -83.84 -80.45 164.99
C SER A 24 -85.11 -80.59 165.87
N LYS A 25 -85.64 -81.82 166.05
CA LYS A 25 -86.69 -82.25 167.03
C LYS A 25 -88.14 -81.73 166.79
N PRO A 26 -89.20 -82.26 167.47
CA PRO A 26 -89.54 -83.68 167.73
C PRO A 26 -91.07 -84.02 167.68
N PHE A 27 -91.43 -85.24 168.15
CA PHE A 27 -92.64 -85.65 168.91
C PHE A 27 -93.73 -86.55 168.23
N PHE A 28 -93.83 -87.81 168.72
CA PHE A 28 -95.02 -88.69 168.98
C PHE A 28 -96.16 -88.84 167.92
N GLU A 29 -96.77 -90.02 167.68
CA GLU A 29 -96.66 -91.38 168.25
C GLU A 29 -97.26 -92.48 167.31
N LYS A 30 -96.96 -93.76 167.60
CA LYS A 30 -97.68 -95.01 167.23
C LYS A 30 -97.64 -95.60 165.79
N ASN A 31 -97.60 -96.94 165.79
CA ASN A 31 -97.95 -97.93 164.75
C ASN A 31 -97.09 -98.09 163.48
N SER A 32 -96.03 -98.91 163.64
CA SER A 32 -95.62 -100.01 162.74
C SER A 32 -95.20 -99.73 161.28
N SER A 33 -93.88 -99.69 161.07
CA SER A 33 -93.11 -99.96 159.82
C SER A 33 -93.68 -99.38 158.49
N MET A 34 -93.20 -98.27 157.93
CA MET A 34 -91.97 -97.47 158.11
C MET A 34 -90.65 -98.03 157.53
N GLU A 35 -90.36 -99.32 157.56
CA GLU A 35 -89.08 -99.83 156.99
C GLU A 35 -89.06 -99.74 155.45
N GLN A 36 -90.20 -99.99 154.79
CA GLN A 36 -90.32 -99.92 153.33
C GLN A 36 -90.08 -98.52 152.72
N LYS A 37 -90.04 -97.45 153.54
CA LYS A 37 -89.86 -96.07 153.05
C LYS A 37 -88.44 -95.52 153.17
N LEU A 38 -87.54 -96.20 153.89
CA LEU A 38 -86.14 -95.75 154.04
C LEU A 38 -85.27 -96.20 152.85
N ASN A 39 -85.37 -97.46 152.43
CA ASN A 39 -84.60 -97.97 151.29
C ASN A 39 -84.81 -97.13 150.00
N ALA A 40 -86.06 -96.75 149.72
CA ALA A 40 -86.41 -95.92 148.56
C ALA A 40 -85.87 -94.47 148.61
N LEU A 41 -85.32 -94.04 149.74
CA LEU A 41 -84.73 -92.71 149.91
C LEU A 41 -83.22 -92.72 149.70
N ASP A 42 -82.52 -93.72 150.24
CA ASP A 42 -81.08 -93.91 149.99
C ASP A 42 -80.81 -94.24 148.51
N GLU A 43 -81.68 -95.04 147.88
CA GLU A 43 -81.62 -95.36 146.44
C GLU A 43 -81.74 -94.08 145.58
N LYS A 44 -82.61 -93.14 145.98
CA LYS A 44 -82.80 -91.85 145.29
C LYS A 44 -81.62 -90.87 145.49
N ILE A 45 -80.98 -90.89 146.66
CA ILE A 45 -79.75 -90.11 146.92
C ILE A 45 -78.57 -90.69 146.12
N GLY A 46 -78.52 -92.02 145.97
CA GLY A 46 -77.57 -92.70 145.08
C GLY A 46 -77.71 -92.26 143.61
N THR A 47 -78.94 -92.17 143.09
CA THR A 47 -79.17 -91.67 141.72
C THR A 47 -78.86 -90.19 141.57
N GLU A 48 -79.33 -89.32 142.47
CA GLU A 48 -79.10 -87.86 142.37
C GLU A 48 -77.60 -87.49 142.48
N THR A 49 -76.81 -88.25 143.24
CA THR A 49 -75.35 -88.04 143.30
C THR A 49 -74.62 -88.59 142.08
N GLY A 50 -75.14 -89.63 141.42
CA GLY A 50 -74.69 -90.07 140.10
C GLY A 50 -74.98 -89.04 138.99
N GLU A 51 -76.20 -88.51 138.96
CA GLU A 51 -76.62 -87.48 138.00
C GLU A 51 -75.80 -86.19 138.12
N ASN A 52 -75.58 -85.69 139.34
CA ASN A 52 -74.72 -84.52 139.56
C ASN A 52 -73.27 -84.76 139.12
N ARG A 53 -72.77 -86.00 139.21
CA ARG A 53 -71.44 -86.35 138.72
C ARG A 53 -71.39 -86.37 137.20
N ALA A 54 -72.37 -87.00 136.54
CA ALA A 54 -72.48 -87.00 135.08
C ALA A 54 -72.58 -85.57 134.53
N LEU A 55 -73.44 -84.72 135.12
CA LEU A 55 -73.55 -83.31 134.76
C LEU A 55 -72.23 -82.54 134.98
N SER A 56 -71.46 -82.84 136.03
CA SER A 56 -70.14 -82.23 136.22
C SER A 56 -69.13 -82.69 135.18
N GLU A 57 -69.17 -83.95 134.76
CA GLU A 57 -68.29 -84.51 133.72
C GLU A 57 -68.67 -83.97 132.33
N GLU A 58 -69.95 -83.79 132.02
CA GLU A 58 -70.46 -83.07 130.84
C GLU A 58 -70.04 -81.58 130.84
N LEU A 59 -70.10 -80.90 131.99
CA LEU A 59 -69.77 -79.48 132.09
C LEU A 59 -68.25 -79.24 131.93
N GLU A 60 -67.40 -80.13 132.45
CA GLU A 60 -65.96 -80.11 132.16
C GLU A 60 -65.64 -80.47 130.69
N LEU A 61 -66.42 -81.36 130.07
CA LEU A 61 -66.28 -81.66 128.64
C LEU A 61 -66.73 -80.47 127.78
N PHE A 62 -67.81 -79.79 128.14
CA PHE A 62 -68.27 -78.56 127.49
C PHE A 62 -67.24 -77.42 127.63
N LYS A 63 -66.64 -77.23 128.80
CA LYS A 63 -65.52 -76.29 129.00
C LYS A 63 -64.33 -76.60 128.09
N ARG A 64 -63.97 -77.89 127.95
CA ARG A 64 -62.88 -78.31 127.06
C ARG A 64 -63.20 -77.98 125.60
N ASN A 65 -64.41 -78.32 125.14
CA ASN A 65 -64.89 -77.97 123.80
C ASN A 65 -64.94 -76.45 123.58
N LEU A 66 -65.30 -75.66 124.60
CA LEU A 66 -65.29 -74.19 124.53
C LEU A 66 -63.86 -73.67 124.34
N ALA A 67 -62.90 -74.13 125.16
CA ALA A 67 -61.51 -73.74 125.05
C ALA A 67 -60.89 -74.14 123.69
N GLU A 68 -61.23 -75.32 123.17
CA GLU A 68 -60.84 -75.73 121.81
C GLU A 68 -61.41 -74.79 120.74
N LYS A 69 -62.65 -74.30 120.90
CA LYS A 69 -63.26 -73.31 119.99
C LYS A 69 -62.70 -71.89 120.15
N GLU A 70 -62.25 -71.52 121.35
CA GLU A 70 -61.52 -70.27 121.59
C GLU A 70 -60.15 -70.29 120.92
N VAL A 71 -59.43 -71.42 120.95
CA VAL A 71 -58.18 -71.63 120.20
C VAL A 71 -58.43 -71.61 118.68
N GLU A 72 -59.43 -72.34 118.18
CA GLU A 72 -59.79 -72.33 116.74
C GLU A 72 -60.21 -70.93 116.25
N LEU A 73 -60.78 -70.09 117.13
CA LEU A 73 -61.05 -68.68 116.85
C LEU A 73 -59.78 -67.83 116.86
N ALA A 74 -58.84 -68.06 117.79
CA ALA A 74 -57.57 -67.36 117.83
C ALA A 74 -56.75 -67.63 116.55
N GLU A 75 -56.58 -68.89 116.15
CA GLU A 75 -55.90 -69.29 114.90
C GLU A 75 -56.54 -68.67 113.66
N LYS A 76 -57.87 -68.60 113.60
CA LYS A 76 -58.58 -67.95 112.49
C LYS A 76 -58.39 -66.43 112.48
N ASN A 77 -58.39 -65.79 113.64
CA ASN A 77 -58.15 -64.35 113.74
C ASN A 77 -56.70 -64.00 113.35
N GLU A 78 -55.72 -64.79 113.80
CA GLU A 78 -54.32 -64.69 113.39
C GLU A 78 -54.19 -64.83 111.86
N LYS A 79 -54.80 -65.86 111.27
CA LYS A 79 -54.81 -66.06 109.83
C LYS A 79 -55.59 -64.97 109.06
N ILE A 80 -56.59 -64.34 109.65
CA ILE A 80 -57.25 -63.15 109.08
C ILE A 80 -56.28 -61.96 109.09
N THR A 81 -55.48 -61.77 110.14
CA THR A 81 -54.45 -60.72 110.16
C THR A 81 -53.31 -60.99 109.17
N GLU A 82 -52.83 -62.23 109.03
CA GLU A 82 -51.87 -62.63 107.98
C GLU A 82 -52.38 -62.25 106.58
N ASN A 83 -53.58 -62.71 106.23
CA ASN A 83 -54.22 -62.43 104.94
C ASN A 83 -54.45 -60.92 104.71
N SER A 84 -54.77 -60.16 105.76
CA SER A 84 -54.93 -58.71 105.68
C SER A 84 -53.60 -58.01 105.37
N GLU A 85 -52.50 -58.45 105.99
CA GLU A 85 -51.18 -57.91 105.65
C GLU A 85 -50.73 -58.29 104.24
N GLU A 86 -51.01 -59.51 103.78
CA GLU A 86 -50.71 -59.93 102.40
C GLU A 86 -51.52 -59.13 101.38
N LEU A 87 -52.80 -58.90 101.63
CA LEU A 87 -53.63 -58.03 100.79
C LEU A 87 -53.09 -56.60 100.74
N ASP A 88 -52.62 -56.03 101.85
CA ASP A 88 -52.02 -54.69 101.85
C ASP A 88 -50.62 -54.65 101.21
N LYS A 89 -49.83 -55.73 101.29
CA LYS A 89 -48.57 -55.89 100.52
C LYS A 89 -48.87 -55.92 99.01
N LEU A 90 -49.86 -56.70 98.58
CA LEU A 90 -50.30 -56.79 97.18
C LEU A 90 -50.91 -55.47 96.67
N ARG A 91 -51.69 -54.76 97.50
CA ARG A 91 -52.22 -53.42 97.16
C ARG A 91 -51.11 -52.41 96.90
N ARG A 92 -50.06 -52.38 97.74
CA ARG A 92 -48.91 -51.49 97.54
C ARG A 92 -48.16 -51.81 96.25
N GLN A 93 -47.94 -53.09 95.94
CA GLN A 93 -47.35 -53.52 94.66
C GLN A 93 -48.23 -53.14 93.46
N LEU A 94 -49.56 -53.28 93.56
CA LEU A 94 -50.49 -52.86 92.51
C LEU A 94 -50.46 -51.33 92.30
N GLU A 95 -50.38 -50.54 93.39
CA GLU A 95 -50.28 -49.08 93.34
C GLU A 95 -48.94 -48.62 92.73
N GLU A 96 -47.84 -49.33 93.03
CA GLU A 96 -46.53 -49.10 92.42
C GLU A 96 -46.55 -49.41 90.92
N LYS A 97 -47.11 -50.55 90.50
CA LYS A 97 -47.29 -50.89 89.07
C LYS A 97 -48.27 -49.97 88.34
N ALA A 98 -49.27 -49.41 89.03
CA ALA A 98 -50.12 -48.35 88.48
C ALA A 98 -49.33 -47.05 88.25
N LYS A 99 -48.39 -46.69 89.15
CA LYS A 99 -47.50 -45.52 88.99
C LYS A 99 -46.50 -45.73 87.85
N GLU A 100 -45.89 -46.91 87.73
CA GLU A 100 -45.05 -47.28 86.58
C GLU A 100 -45.83 -47.19 85.26
N SER A 101 -47.03 -47.78 85.20
CA SER A 101 -47.89 -47.70 84.01
C SER A 101 -48.25 -46.26 83.65
N ALA A 102 -48.59 -45.42 84.64
CA ALA A 102 -48.84 -44.00 84.43
C ALA A 102 -47.60 -43.20 83.98
N HIS A 103 -46.39 -43.61 84.38
CA HIS A 103 -45.14 -43.06 83.85
C HIS A 103 -44.97 -43.41 82.37
N PHE A 104 -45.01 -44.70 82.02
CA PHE A 104 -44.84 -45.15 80.63
C PHE A 104 -45.91 -44.59 79.68
N LEU A 105 -47.13 -44.35 80.15
CA LEU A 105 -48.18 -43.68 79.36
C LEU A 105 -47.86 -42.20 79.07
N ARG A 106 -47.20 -41.48 79.98
CA ARG A 106 -46.73 -40.11 79.75
C ARG A 106 -45.53 -40.10 78.79
N GLU A 107 -44.54 -40.95 79.06
CA GLU A 107 -43.35 -41.10 78.21
C GLU A 107 -43.72 -41.47 76.76
N LYS A 108 -44.71 -42.36 76.58
CA LYS A 108 -45.30 -42.68 75.27
C LYS A 108 -45.95 -41.47 74.60
N ALA A 109 -46.69 -40.64 75.34
CA ALA A 109 -47.30 -39.42 74.81
C ALA A 109 -46.24 -38.39 74.38
N ASP A 110 -45.20 -38.18 75.18
CA ASP A 110 -44.07 -37.30 74.87
C ASP A 110 -43.31 -37.78 73.61
N ILE A 111 -43.19 -39.10 73.42
CA ILE A 111 -42.58 -39.70 72.21
C ILE A 111 -43.50 -39.53 70.99
N GLU A 112 -44.81 -39.74 71.14
CA GLU A 112 -45.77 -39.49 70.05
C GLU A 112 -45.80 -38.02 69.61
N GLU A 113 -45.68 -37.06 70.53
CA GLU A 113 -45.58 -35.65 70.19
C GLU A 113 -44.28 -35.33 69.44
N LYS A 114 -43.13 -35.86 69.92
CA LYS A 114 -41.84 -35.72 69.22
C LYS A 114 -41.90 -36.31 67.81
N MET A 115 -42.50 -37.49 67.64
CA MET A 115 -42.71 -38.11 66.33
C MET A 115 -43.55 -37.21 65.40
N ARG A 116 -44.72 -36.72 65.85
CA ARG A 116 -45.56 -35.80 65.06
C ARG A 116 -44.83 -34.49 64.68
N ASN A 117 -43.91 -34.03 65.51
CA ASN A 117 -43.13 -32.82 65.22
C ASN A 117 -41.98 -33.10 64.23
N PHE A 118 -41.32 -34.26 64.30
CA PHE A 118 -40.36 -34.71 63.28
C PHE A 118 -41.04 -35.03 61.94
N GLU A 119 -42.26 -35.59 61.94
CA GLU A 119 -43.07 -35.81 60.74
C GLU A 119 -43.40 -34.50 60.02
N LYS A 120 -43.83 -33.45 60.76
CA LYS A 120 -44.03 -32.10 60.21
C LYS A 120 -42.74 -31.52 59.62
N GLN A 121 -41.64 -31.54 60.38
CA GLN A 121 -40.35 -31.05 59.90
C GLN A 121 -39.88 -31.80 58.65
N THR A 122 -40.13 -33.10 58.56
CA THR A 122 -39.81 -33.91 57.38
C THR A 122 -40.66 -33.49 56.16
N ALA A 123 -41.96 -33.27 56.35
CA ALA A 123 -42.86 -32.79 55.28
C ALA A 123 -42.52 -31.36 54.82
N GLU A 124 -42.18 -30.46 55.75
CA GLU A 124 -41.70 -29.10 55.45
C GLU A 124 -40.39 -29.14 54.65
N LEU A 125 -39.41 -29.95 55.09
CA LEU A 125 -38.15 -30.13 54.37
C LEU A 125 -38.37 -30.74 52.97
N GLN A 126 -39.21 -31.77 52.85
CA GLN A 126 -39.58 -32.36 51.55
C GLN A 126 -40.15 -31.31 50.60
N LYS A 127 -41.09 -30.46 51.08
CA LYS A 127 -41.63 -29.37 50.27
C LYS A 127 -40.54 -28.39 49.84
N THR A 128 -39.67 -27.94 50.75
CA THR A 128 -38.59 -27.01 50.37
C THR A 128 -37.62 -27.61 49.34
N VAL A 129 -37.38 -28.93 49.37
CA VAL A 129 -36.59 -29.63 48.35
C VAL A 129 -37.32 -29.67 47.00
N GLU A 130 -38.64 -29.93 46.99
CA GLU A 130 -39.47 -29.90 45.77
C GLU A 130 -39.57 -28.50 45.15
N ASP A 131 -39.77 -27.46 45.98
CA ASP A 131 -39.72 -26.06 45.57
C ASP A 131 -38.33 -25.71 44.97
N THR A 132 -37.22 -26.14 45.62
CA THR A 132 -35.84 -25.92 45.14
C THR A 132 -35.54 -26.67 43.84
N ILE A 133 -36.06 -27.88 43.65
CA ILE A 133 -35.92 -28.65 42.39
C ILE A 133 -36.68 -27.95 41.26
N SER A 134 -37.84 -27.37 41.56
CA SER A 134 -38.65 -26.62 40.61
C SER A 134 -37.95 -25.32 40.17
N GLU A 135 -37.36 -24.57 41.11
CA GLU A 135 -36.54 -23.40 40.79
C GLU A 135 -35.28 -23.77 39.99
N LYS A 136 -34.58 -24.84 40.38
CA LYS A 136 -33.37 -25.33 39.69
C LYS A 136 -33.66 -25.80 38.26
N THR A 137 -34.79 -26.44 38.01
CA THR A 137 -35.17 -26.85 36.64
C THR A 137 -35.58 -25.65 35.79
N SER A 138 -36.30 -24.67 36.36
CA SER A 138 -36.64 -23.42 35.66
C SER A 138 -35.40 -22.59 35.31
N THR A 139 -34.40 -22.51 36.21
CA THR A 139 -33.15 -21.78 35.94
C THR A 139 -32.28 -22.50 34.91
N SER A 140 -32.20 -23.84 34.96
CA SER A 140 -31.53 -24.65 33.94
C SER A 140 -32.12 -24.45 32.53
N ALA A 141 -33.44 -24.28 32.41
CA ALA A 141 -34.10 -24.06 31.12
C ALA A 141 -33.80 -22.68 30.51
N GLU A 142 -33.73 -21.60 31.31
CA GLU A 142 -33.29 -20.29 30.78
C GLU A 142 -31.77 -20.25 30.55
N GLU A 143 -30.96 -21.02 31.29
CA GLU A 143 -29.54 -21.24 30.95
C GLU A 143 -29.37 -21.86 29.55
N GLU A 144 -30.12 -22.93 29.24
CA GLU A 144 -30.11 -23.54 27.89
C GLU A 144 -30.55 -22.54 26.81
N ARG A 145 -31.64 -21.80 27.07
CA ARG A 145 -32.14 -20.77 26.15
C ARG A 145 -31.15 -19.63 25.93
N LEU A 146 -30.40 -19.22 26.95
CA LEU A 146 -29.33 -18.22 26.84
C LEU A 146 -28.13 -18.76 26.06
N ARG A 147 -27.78 -20.05 26.23
CA ARG A 147 -26.75 -20.74 25.43
C ARG A 147 -27.14 -20.81 23.95
N SER A 148 -28.41 -21.10 23.63
CA SER A 148 -28.91 -21.05 22.24
C SER A 148 -28.76 -19.67 21.60
N LYS A 149 -29.23 -18.60 22.28
CA LYS A 149 -29.05 -17.21 21.81
C LYS A 149 -27.58 -16.83 21.61
N LEU A 150 -26.69 -17.31 22.48
CA LEU A 150 -25.25 -17.05 22.38
C LEU A 150 -24.66 -17.75 21.13
N HIS A 151 -25.10 -18.97 20.81
CA HIS A 151 -24.74 -19.65 19.57
C HIS A 151 -25.28 -18.92 18.34
N GLU A 152 -26.55 -18.50 18.33
CA GLU A 152 -27.15 -17.70 17.26
C GLU A 152 -26.36 -16.41 17.00
N PHE A 153 -25.95 -15.69 18.04
CA PHE A 153 -25.10 -14.51 17.91
C PHE A 153 -23.66 -14.84 17.46
N SER A 154 -23.11 -15.99 17.83
CA SER A 154 -21.80 -16.43 17.33
C SER A 154 -21.83 -16.69 15.83
N ASP A 155 -22.87 -17.37 15.34
CA ASP A 155 -23.05 -17.70 13.93
C ASP A 155 -23.26 -16.43 13.09
N GLU A 156 -24.06 -15.48 13.59
CA GLU A 156 -24.23 -14.16 12.96
C GLU A 156 -22.92 -13.34 12.95
N ILE A 157 -22.13 -13.40 14.02
CA ILE A 157 -20.81 -12.76 14.07
C ILE A 157 -19.87 -13.36 13.02
N ASP A 158 -19.85 -14.68 12.84
CA ASP A 158 -19.00 -15.33 11.82
C ASP A 158 -19.52 -15.09 10.39
N ARG A 159 -20.84 -15.02 10.20
CA ARG A 159 -21.47 -14.58 8.93
C ARG A 159 -21.04 -13.15 8.56
N LEU A 160 -21.06 -12.23 9.52
CA LEU A 160 -20.65 -10.84 9.34
C LEU A 160 -19.13 -10.69 9.13
N LYS A 161 -18.28 -11.51 9.77
CA LYS A 161 -16.85 -11.60 9.44
C LYS A 161 -16.64 -12.05 7.99
N GLY A 162 -17.41 -13.03 7.52
CA GLY A 162 -17.40 -13.50 6.13
C GLY A 162 -17.73 -12.39 5.14
N GLU A 163 -18.81 -11.65 5.35
CA GLU A 163 -19.15 -10.47 4.55
C GLU A 163 -18.05 -9.40 4.57
N LEU A 164 -17.45 -9.13 5.74
CA LEU A 164 -16.39 -8.12 5.89
C LEU A 164 -15.14 -8.50 5.09
N LEU A 165 -14.74 -9.78 5.09
CA LEU A 165 -13.62 -10.28 4.28
C LEU A 165 -13.92 -10.19 2.78
N GLN A 166 -15.14 -10.54 2.35
CA GLN A 166 -15.56 -10.36 0.95
C GLN A 166 -15.49 -8.89 0.53
N LYS A 167 -16.05 -7.98 1.35
CA LYS A 167 -16.05 -6.53 1.11
C LYS A 167 -14.62 -5.96 1.04
N LYS A 168 -13.70 -6.40 1.91
CA LYS A 168 -12.26 -6.04 1.80
C LYS A 168 -11.65 -6.47 0.48
N SER A 169 -11.84 -7.73 0.08
CA SER A 169 -11.30 -8.24 -1.20
C SER A 169 -11.89 -7.56 -2.45
N LEU A 170 -13.07 -6.94 -2.33
CA LEU A 170 -13.66 -6.11 -3.37
C LEU A 170 -13.06 -4.69 -3.40
N ILE A 171 -12.77 -4.11 -2.24
CA ILE A 171 -12.08 -2.81 -2.11
C ILE A 171 -10.68 -2.90 -2.71
N GLU A 172 -9.89 -3.93 -2.36
CA GLU A 172 -8.54 -4.17 -2.92
C GLU A 172 -8.57 -4.20 -4.47
N LYS A 173 -9.51 -4.95 -5.05
CA LYS A 173 -9.71 -5.04 -6.52
C LYS A 173 -10.23 -3.74 -7.16
N LEU A 174 -10.83 -2.84 -6.39
CA LEU A 174 -11.24 -1.52 -6.86
C LEU A 174 -10.06 -0.53 -6.78
N GLU A 175 -9.25 -0.58 -5.74
CA GLU A 175 -8.01 0.21 -5.62
C GLU A 175 -7.00 -0.12 -6.73
N GLU A 176 -6.84 -1.40 -7.07
CA GLU A 176 -6.04 -1.81 -8.24
C GLU A 176 -6.57 -1.20 -9.55
N LYS A 177 -7.88 -1.23 -9.77
CA LYS A 177 -8.52 -0.63 -10.96
C LYS A 177 -8.38 0.89 -10.99
N VAL A 178 -8.46 1.57 -9.83
CA VAL A 178 -8.22 3.02 -9.72
C VAL A 178 -6.77 3.33 -10.11
N LYS A 179 -5.78 2.64 -9.54
CA LYS A 179 -4.35 2.82 -9.88
C LYS A 179 -4.08 2.60 -11.38
N LEU A 180 -4.70 1.59 -12.00
CA LEU A 180 -4.61 1.36 -13.45
C LEU A 180 -5.25 2.50 -14.26
N PHE A 181 -6.40 3.02 -13.83
CA PHE A 181 -7.05 4.15 -14.49
C PHE A 181 -6.25 5.45 -14.36
N GLU A 182 -5.72 5.76 -13.17
CA GLU A 182 -4.84 6.90 -12.91
C GLU A 182 -3.59 6.86 -13.79
N ASN A 183 -2.91 5.72 -13.87
CA ASN A 183 -1.77 5.53 -14.77
C ASN A 183 -2.16 5.71 -16.26
N SER A 184 -3.37 5.30 -16.66
CA SER A 184 -3.84 5.52 -18.04
C SER A 184 -4.17 7.00 -18.34
N GLN A 185 -4.65 7.75 -17.35
CA GLN A 185 -4.92 9.18 -17.47
C GLN A 185 -3.63 10.00 -17.45
N GLN A 186 -2.63 9.59 -16.68
CA GLN A 186 -1.33 10.24 -16.66
C GLN A 186 -0.64 10.15 -18.03
N LYS A 187 -0.63 8.97 -18.65
CA LYS A 187 -0.12 8.80 -20.02
C LYS A 187 -0.85 9.68 -21.04
N LYS A 188 -2.18 9.77 -20.96
CA LYS A 188 -2.96 10.66 -21.85
C LYS A 188 -2.62 12.13 -21.68
N LYS A 189 -2.34 12.60 -20.46
CA LYS A 189 -1.86 13.98 -20.22
C LYS A 189 -0.47 14.22 -20.79
N GLU A 190 0.40 13.20 -20.77
CA GLU A 190 1.74 13.26 -21.36
C GLU A 190 1.66 13.31 -22.90
N GLU A 191 0.82 12.47 -23.50
CA GLU A 191 0.48 12.49 -24.94
C GLU A 191 -0.14 13.84 -25.35
N GLU A 192 -1.08 14.38 -24.58
CA GLU A 192 -1.71 15.69 -24.81
C GLU A 192 -0.69 16.84 -24.72
N ALA A 193 0.22 16.81 -23.74
CA ALA A 193 1.27 17.82 -23.61
C ALA A 193 2.30 17.78 -24.76
N GLU A 194 2.59 16.60 -25.31
CA GLU A 194 3.44 16.46 -26.51
C GLU A 194 2.73 16.92 -27.78
N LEU A 195 1.43 16.62 -27.93
CA LEU A 195 0.59 17.16 -29.00
C LEU A 195 0.48 18.69 -28.93
N LEU A 196 0.41 19.27 -27.73
CA LEU A 196 0.40 20.72 -27.55
C LEU A 196 1.73 21.35 -28.01
N ARG A 197 2.86 20.80 -27.55
CA ARG A 197 4.22 21.26 -27.92
C ARG A 197 4.48 21.17 -29.43
N THR A 198 4.07 20.07 -30.06
CA THR A 198 4.24 19.89 -31.51
C THR A 198 3.33 20.83 -32.31
N THR A 199 2.09 21.06 -31.85
CA THR A 199 1.18 22.07 -32.44
C THR A 199 1.77 23.48 -32.33
N GLU A 200 2.37 23.83 -31.19
CA GLU A 200 2.97 25.15 -30.95
C GLU A 200 4.23 25.37 -31.81
N ALA A 201 5.08 24.35 -31.94
CA ALA A 201 6.23 24.38 -32.86
C ALA A 201 5.81 24.47 -34.34
N LEU A 202 4.68 23.86 -34.72
CA LEU A 202 4.10 24.02 -36.06
C LEU A 202 3.56 25.44 -36.28
N ARG A 203 2.86 26.03 -35.30
CA ARG A 203 2.39 27.43 -35.36
C ARG A 203 3.55 28.41 -35.57
N GLN A 204 4.68 28.22 -34.86
CA GLN A 204 5.87 29.05 -35.06
C GLN A 204 6.45 28.90 -36.49
N LYS A 205 6.46 27.69 -37.06
CA LYS A 205 6.86 27.48 -38.46
C LYS A 205 5.93 28.18 -39.44
N PHE A 206 4.62 28.10 -39.24
CA PHE A 206 3.64 28.81 -40.09
C PHE A 206 3.83 30.33 -40.01
N ALA A 207 3.97 30.92 -38.82
CA ALA A 207 4.22 32.35 -38.66
C ALA A 207 5.52 32.81 -39.35
N ASN A 208 6.58 31.98 -39.31
CA ASN A 208 7.81 32.25 -40.05
C ASN A 208 7.59 32.21 -41.57
N TYR A 209 6.85 31.23 -42.09
CA TYR A 209 6.53 31.15 -43.53
C TYR A 209 5.61 32.29 -43.99
N GLU A 210 4.65 32.74 -43.18
CA GLU A 210 3.83 33.93 -43.47
C GLU A 210 4.70 35.19 -43.54
N SER A 211 5.68 35.34 -42.63
CA SER A 211 6.64 36.45 -42.69
C SER A 211 7.57 36.37 -43.89
N GLU A 212 8.03 35.17 -44.28
CA GLU A 212 8.86 34.96 -45.48
C GLU A 212 8.07 35.27 -46.76
N GLN A 213 6.82 34.82 -46.84
CA GLN A 213 5.90 35.12 -47.94
C GLN A 213 5.62 36.62 -48.05
N ALA A 214 5.44 37.34 -46.94
CA ALA A 214 5.27 38.80 -46.94
C ALA A 214 6.52 39.53 -47.45
N LEU A 215 7.73 39.08 -47.07
CA LEU A 215 8.99 39.65 -47.58
C LEU A 215 9.17 39.38 -49.09
N LEU A 216 8.86 38.17 -49.55
CA LEU A 216 8.88 37.81 -50.96
C LEU A 216 7.86 38.62 -51.78
N GLN A 217 6.65 38.84 -51.26
CA GLN A 217 5.63 39.67 -51.91
C GLN A 217 6.09 41.12 -52.05
N ASN A 218 6.60 41.73 -50.98
CA ASN A 218 7.16 43.09 -51.02
C ASN A 218 8.32 43.22 -52.03
N SER A 219 9.19 42.20 -52.12
CA SER A 219 10.26 42.16 -53.11
C SER A 219 9.73 42.04 -54.53
N PHE A 220 8.69 41.23 -54.76
CA PHE A 220 8.05 41.07 -56.06
C PHE A 220 7.37 42.37 -56.53
N ASP A 221 6.64 43.05 -55.64
CA ASP A 221 5.97 44.31 -55.98
C ASP A 221 6.97 45.45 -56.24
N SER A 222 8.11 45.48 -55.54
CA SER A 222 9.22 46.40 -55.86
C SER A 222 9.81 46.12 -57.24
N LEU A 223 10.15 44.85 -57.53
CA LEU A 223 10.68 44.44 -58.84
C LEU A 223 9.71 44.75 -59.98
N LYS A 224 8.41 44.54 -59.75
CA LYS A 224 7.35 44.91 -60.69
C LYS A 224 7.32 46.42 -60.95
N GLN A 225 7.43 47.24 -59.90
CA GLN A 225 7.49 48.70 -60.06
C GLN A 225 8.74 49.15 -60.84
N ASP A 226 9.89 48.49 -60.65
CA ASP A 226 11.11 48.79 -61.40
C ASP A 226 11.02 48.34 -62.86
N VAL A 227 10.36 47.22 -63.15
CA VAL A 227 10.01 46.81 -64.52
C VAL A 227 9.04 47.81 -65.17
N GLU A 228 8.07 48.36 -64.44
CA GLU A 228 7.18 49.42 -64.94
C GLU A 228 7.95 50.71 -65.27
N LYS A 229 8.92 51.12 -64.43
CA LYS A 229 9.83 52.27 -64.72
C LYS A 229 10.68 52.02 -65.98
N LEU A 230 11.34 50.86 -66.07
CA LEU A 230 12.20 50.51 -67.21
C LEU A 230 11.42 50.39 -68.52
N ASN A 231 10.15 49.98 -68.47
CA ASN A 231 9.28 49.98 -69.65
C ASN A 231 8.92 51.41 -70.09
N ALA A 232 8.63 52.32 -69.15
CA ALA A 232 8.39 53.73 -69.46
C ALA A 232 9.64 54.39 -70.07
N GLU A 233 10.82 54.19 -69.47
CA GLU A 233 12.10 54.68 -69.99
C GLU A 233 12.40 54.13 -71.40
N ASN A 234 12.08 52.86 -71.68
CA ASN A 234 12.20 52.29 -73.04
C ASN A 234 11.24 52.96 -74.05
N VAL A 235 10.02 53.35 -73.64
CA VAL A 235 9.08 54.08 -74.50
C VAL A 235 9.62 55.49 -74.80
N ASP A 236 10.13 56.20 -73.79
CA ASP A 236 10.73 57.52 -73.94
C ASP A 236 11.96 57.47 -74.85
N LEU A 237 12.90 56.54 -74.58
CA LEU A 237 14.09 56.31 -75.43
C LEU A 237 13.73 55.94 -76.86
N LYS A 238 12.68 55.12 -77.07
CA LYS A 238 12.19 54.77 -78.41
C LYS A 238 11.63 56.00 -79.14
N SER A 239 10.84 56.83 -78.46
CA SER A 239 10.35 58.09 -79.05
C SER A 239 11.49 59.07 -79.36
N SER A 240 12.53 59.10 -78.53
CA SER A 240 13.75 59.89 -78.78
C SER A 240 14.50 59.39 -80.01
N ASN A 241 14.64 58.06 -80.18
CA ASN A 241 15.24 57.48 -81.37
C ASN A 241 14.42 57.76 -82.64
N GLU A 242 13.11 57.62 -82.60
CA GLU A 242 12.22 57.95 -83.74
C GLU A 242 12.36 59.43 -84.15
N ASN A 243 12.47 60.35 -83.19
CA ASN A 243 12.76 61.77 -83.44
C ASN A 243 14.17 62.00 -84.01
N LEU A 244 15.19 61.28 -83.54
CA LEU A 244 16.56 61.36 -84.05
C LEU A 244 16.67 60.80 -85.47
N GLU A 245 15.98 59.71 -85.79
CA GLU A 245 15.89 59.15 -87.15
C GLU A 245 15.21 60.11 -88.11
N ALA A 246 14.08 60.72 -87.71
CA ALA A 246 13.41 61.76 -88.50
C ALA A 246 14.32 62.96 -88.77
N LYS A 247 15.08 63.41 -87.76
CA LYS A 247 16.05 64.50 -87.89
C LYS A 247 17.23 64.12 -88.79
N LEU A 248 17.76 62.90 -88.68
CA LEU A 248 18.81 62.37 -89.57
C LEU A 248 18.32 62.25 -91.02
N LYS A 249 17.06 61.87 -91.24
CA LYS A 249 16.44 61.84 -92.57
C LYS A 249 16.37 63.25 -93.18
N SER A 250 15.86 64.22 -92.42
CA SER A 250 15.79 65.62 -92.86
C SER A 250 17.18 66.21 -93.17
N LEU A 251 18.19 65.95 -92.32
CA LEU A 251 19.57 66.38 -92.57
C LEU A 251 20.19 65.70 -93.81
N ARG A 252 19.86 64.45 -94.09
CA ARG A 252 20.29 63.76 -95.34
C ARG A 252 19.61 64.37 -96.57
N GLU A 253 18.34 64.73 -96.48
CA GLU A 253 17.59 65.42 -97.55
C GLU A 253 18.18 66.82 -97.82
N GLU A 254 18.47 67.60 -96.78
CA GLU A 254 19.15 68.90 -96.88
C GLU A 254 20.57 68.77 -97.47
N THR A 255 21.34 67.76 -97.04
CA THR A 255 22.67 67.48 -97.60
C THR A 255 22.59 67.06 -99.08
N GLY A 256 21.55 66.31 -99.45
CA GLY A 256 21.26 65.96 -100.84
C GLY A 256 20.98 67.20 -101.70
N GLN A 257 20.13 68.11 -101.21
CA GLN A 257 19.84 69.39 -101.87
C GLN A 257 21.10 70.24 -102.04
N LYS A 258 21.92 70.39 -100.99
CA LYS A 258 23.18 71.15 -101.03
C LYS A 258 24.23 70.54 -101.96
N ASN A 259 24.24 69.22 -102.15
CA ASN A 259 25.08 68.57 -103.15
C ASN A 259 24.59 68.87 -104.58
N VAL A 260 23.27 68.89 -104.84
CA VAL A 260 22.72 69.30 -106.14
C VAL A 260 23.04 70.77 -106.43
N GLU A 261 22.83 71.66 -105.45
CA GLU A 261 23.17 73.09 -105.55
C GLU A 261 24.68 73.29 -105.81
N LYS A 262 25.54 72.56 -105.11
CA LYS A 262 27.00 72.55 -105.35
C LYS A 262 27.33 72.09 -106.78
N ASP A 263 26.73 71.01 -107.27
CA ASP A 263 26.99 70.48 -108.60
C ASP A 263 26.43 71.39 -109.71
N GLU A 264 25.42 72.21 -109.42
CA GLU A 264 24.96 73.31 -110.29
C GLU A 264 25.92 74.51 -110.26
N LEU A 265 26.37 74.91 -109.06
CA LEU A 265 27.38 75.97 -108.91
C LEU A 265 28.72 75.58 -109.56
N GLU A 266 29.14 74.31 -109.52
CA GLU A 266 30.34 73.85 -110.22
C GLU A 266 30.19 73.92 -111.75
N LYS A 267 29.01 73.65 -112.32
CA LYS A 267 28.73 73.88 -113.75
C LYS A 267 28.80 75.37 -114.08
N VAL A 268 28.19 76.24 -113.25
CA VAL A 268 28.24 77.70 -113.44
C VAL A 268 29.67 78.22 -113.34
N ILE A 269 30.47 77.75 -112.37
CA ILE A 269 31.90 78.07 -112.25
C ILE A 269 32.69 77.59 -113.48
N SER A 270 32.36 76.43 -114.05
CA SER A 270 32.99 75.94 -115.27
C SER A 270 32.68 76.85 -116.47
N ALA A 271 31.41 77.21 -116.67
CA ALA A 271 30.99 78.12 -117.74
C ALA A 271 31.63 79.51 -117.59
N LEU A 272 31.62 80.09 -116.39
CA LEU A 272 32.25 81.37 -116.10
C LEU A 272 33.78 81.35 -116.32
N ARG A 273 34.46 80.22 -116.05
CA ARG A 273 35.90 80.07 -116.37
C ARG A 273 36.14 80.06 -117.88
N GLU A 274 35.26 79.41 -118.64
CA GLU A 274 35.33 79.36 -120.10
C GLU A 274 35.06 80.74 -120.73
N GLU A 275 34.06 81.48 -120.24
CA GLU A 275 33.81 82.88 -120.63
C GLU A 275 34.99 83.80 -120.28
N LEU A 276 35.58 83.66 -119.09
CA LEU A 276 36.72 84.48 -118.66
C LEU A 276 37.96 84.23 -119.53
N GLU A 277 38.18 82.99 -119.97
CA GLU A 277 39.26 82.66 -120.91
C GLU A 277 38.99 83.19 -122.33
N GLN A 278 37.72 83.17 -122.79
CA GLN A 278 37.33 83.86 -124.04
C GLN A 278 37.55 85.39 -123.96
N VAL A 279 37.26 86.00 -122.81
CA VAL A 279 37.51 87.44 -122.57
C VAL A 279 39.01 87.73 -122.54
N ARG A 280 39.84 86.86 -121.93
CA ARG A 280 41.31 86.96 -121.99
C ARG A 280 41.85 86.85 -123.40
N ALA A 281 41.32 85.95 -124.22
CA ALA A 281 41.71 85.81 -125.63
C ALA A 281 41.43 87.11 -126.41
N LYS A 282 40.25 87.72 -126.22
CA LYS A 282 39.89 89.02 -126.82
C LYS A 282 40.81 90.15 -126.34
N ALA A 283 41.02 90.30 -125.03
CA ALA A 283 41.93 91.30 -124.47
C ALA A 283 43.38 91.12 -124.96
N GLY A 284 43.79 89.88 -125.24
CA GLY A 284 45.08 89.57 -125.89
C GLY A 284 45.17 90.07 -127.34
N GLN A 285 44.07 90.03 -128.10
CA GLN A 285 43.99 90.59 -129.45
C GLN A 285 43.98 92.13 -129.43
N GLU A 286 43.14 92.74 -128.60
CA GLU A 286 43.03 94.20 -128.44
C GLU A 286 44.37 94.83 -128.03
N LYS A 287 45.11 94.19 -127.11
CA LYS A 287 46.46 94.61 -126.72
C LYS A 287 47.42 94.66 -127.92
N LEU A 288 47.29 93.74 -128.86
CA LEU A 288 48.12 93.62 -130.05
C LEU A 288 47.82 94.76 -131.05
N GLU A 289 46.55 95.17 -131.18
CA GLU A 289 46.17 96.36 -131.95
C GLU A 289 46.66 97.67 -131.31
N ILE A 290 46.60 97.76 -129.96
CA ILE A 290 47.15 98.91 -129.21
C ILE A 290 48.67 99.03 -129.41
N GLU A 291 49.41 97.91 -129.39
CA GLU A 291 50.87 97.90 -129.56
C GLU A 291 51.29 98.33 -130.98
N ASN A 292 50.55 97.91 -132.02
CA ASN A 292 50.70 98.42 -133.38
C ASN A 292 50.39 99.92 -133.48
N SER A 293 49.31 100.38 -132.83
CA SER A 293 48.92 101.80 -132.79
C SER A 293 49.98 102.67 -132.09
N LEU A 294 50.66 102.14 -131.06
CA LEU A 294 51.71 102.85 -130.33
C LEU A 294 52.97 103.11 -131.16
N GLN A 295 53.24 102.31 -132.20
CA GLN A 295 54.32 102.58 -133.15
C GLN A 295 54.01 103.79 -134.04
N ALA A 296 52.75 103.97 -134.45
CA ALA A 296 52.34 105.10 -135.28
C ALA A 296 52.50 106.44 -134.52
N VAL A 297 52.07 106.50 -133.26
CA VAL A 297 52.14 107.71 -132.43
C VAL A 297 53.58 108.21 -132.23
N LYS A 298 54.56 107.30 -132.11
CA LYS A 298 55.98 107.68 -131.99
C LYS A 298 56.50 108.50 -133.18
N LYS A 299 55.94 108.30 -134.38
CA LYS A 299 56.38 108.96 -135.61
C LYS A 299 55.83 110.40 -135.78
N ALA A 300 54.88 110.82 -134.94
CA ALA A 300 54.29 112.16 -134.99
C ALA A 300 54.88 113.14 -133.96
N ARG A 301 55.72 112.66 -133.03
CA ARG A 301 56.11 113.43 -131.82
C ARG A 301 57.37 114.29 -131.96
N GLU A 302 57.94 114.37 -133.15
CA GLU A 302 59.18 115.14 -133.42
C GLU A 302 58.91 116.51 -134.09
N GLU A 303 57.66 116.81 -134.46
CA GLU A 303 57.27 118.03 -135.19
C GLU A 303 56.52 119.09 -134.34
N GLU A 304 56.24 118.82 -133.05
CA GLU A 304 55.46 119.69 -132.14
C GLU A 304 56.34 120.23 -130.99
N SER A 305 57.30 121.13 -131.24
CA SER A 305 57.17 122.56 -131.61
C SER A 305 56.88 123.51 -130.42
N GLN A 306 57.97 123.98 -129.80
CA GLN A 306 58.34 125.39 -129.57
C GLN A 306 57.33 126.47 -129.07
N THR A 307 56.07 126.19 -128.77
CA THR A 307 55.01 127.22 -128.59
C THR A 307 54.24 127.14 -127.26
N GLY A 308 54.82 127.63 -126.15
CA GLY A 308 54.14 127.58 -124.83
C GLY A 308 54.61 128.53 -123.71
N SER A 309 55.33 129.61 -124.00
CA SER A 309 56.19 130.30 -123.01
C SER A 309 55.67 131.62 -122.42
N LYS A 310 54.37 131.97 -122.49
CA LYS A 310 53.89 133.36 -122.19
C LYS A 310 52.54 133.55 -121.46
N LEU A 311 52.24 132.83 -120.36
CA LEU A 311 51.10 133.17 -119.46
C LEU A 311 51.36 132.75 -117.98
N SER A 312 52.10 133.45 -117.10
CA SER A 312 52.92 134.68 -117.17
C SER A 312 52.24 136.07 -117.15
N ALA A 313 51.06 136.24 -116.55
CA ALA A 313 50.52 137.59 -116.30
C ALA A 313 49.57 137.75 -115.09
N GLU A 314 48.56 136.89 -114.95
CA GLU A 314 47.33 137.27 -114.22
C GLU A 314 47.26 136.80 -112.76
N THR A 315 48.08 135.82 -112.36
CA THR A 315 48.02 135.14 -111.05
C THR A 315 48.67 135.88 -109.86
N GLU A 316 49.22 137.09 -110.06
CA GLU A 316 49.75 137.92 -108.96
C GLU A 316 48.67 138.79 -108.29
N ASN A 317 47.64 139.24 -109.01
CA ASN A 317 46.75 140.32 -108.56
C ASN A 317 45.73 139.91 -107.47
N LEU A 318 45.68 138.63 -107.08
CA LEU A 318 44.77 138.10 -106.05
C LEU A 318 45.49 137.75 -104.72
N LYS A 319 46.81 137.95 -104.60
CA LYS A 319 47.56 137.65 -103.36
C LYS A 319 47.38 138.67 -102.22
N LEU A 320 46.82 139.85 -102.48
CA LEU A 320 46.98 141.00 -101.57
C LEU A 320 45.79 141.31 -100.64
N GLN A 321 44.61 140.69 -100.83
CA GLN A 321 43.37 141.08 -100.12
C GLN A 321 43.00 140.23 -98.89
N LEU A 322 43.88 139.35 -98.41
CA LEU A 322 43.60 138.49 -97.24
C LEU A 322 44.63 138.62 -96.11
N LYS A 323 45.34 139.74 -96.06
CA LYS A 323 46.35 140.08 -95.04
C LYS A 323 45.86 141.05 -93.95
N GLU A 324 44.54 141.29 -93.88
CA GLU A 324 43.90 142.23 -92.92
C GLU A 324 42.98 141.51 -91.91
N LYS A 325 43.29 140.23 -91.62
CA LYS A 325 42.63 139.42 -90.58
C LYS A 325 43.65 138.76 -89.64
N GLU A 326 44.79 139.41 -89.43
CA GLU A 326 45.99 138.84 -88.81
C GLU A 326 46.41 139.53 -87.49
N GLU A 327 45.56 140.38 -86.90
CA GLU A 327 45.79 140.98 -85.56
C GLU A 327 44.59 140.73 -84.61
N GLY A 328 44.89 140.34 -83.37
CA GLY A 328 43.95 139.70 -82.42
C GLY A 328 44.27 138.20 -82.27
N LEU A 329 45.31 137.75 -81.55
CA LEU A 329 45.85 138.26 -80.27
C LEU A 329 44.76 138.14 -79.18
N GLU A 330 44.88 137.33 -78.12
CA GLU A 330 46.10 136.82 -77.46
C GLU A 330 45.97 135.39 -76.88
N LYS A 331 47.07 134.86 -76.35
CA LYS A 331 47.21 133.56 -75.67
C LYS A 331 46.74 133.64 -74.21
N ILE A 332 46.35 132.50 -73.63
CA ILE A 332 46.80 131.96 -72.32
C ILE A 332 46.03 130.63 -72.09
N GLN A 333 46.66 129.44 -72.06
CA GLN A 333 47.62 128.85 -71.10
C GLN A 333 46.99 128.27 -69.83
N ALA A 334 47.22 126.96 -69.62
CA ALA A 334 46.91 126.15 -68.43
C ALA A 334 45.39 125.96 -68.13
N ARG A 335 44.94 124.87 -67.49
CA ARG A 335 45.62 123.87 -66.63
C ARG A 335 45.19 122.44 -67.05
N LEU A 336 45.99 121.37 -67.00
CA LEU A 336 47.20 120.99 -66.23
C LEU A 336 46.91 120.41 -64.83
N GLU A 337 47.34 119.14 -64.66
CA GLU A 337 47.54 118.38 -63.41
C GLU A 337 46.33 117.90 -62.55
N GLU A 338 46.65 116.97 -61.65
CA GLU A 338 45.89 116.54 -60.45
C GLU A 338 44.58 115.74 -60.73
N VAL A 339 44.52 114.40 -60.64
CA VAL A 339 45.39 113.40 -59.98
C VAL A 339 45.42 113.51 -58.44
N SER A 340 44.24 113.59 -57.84
CA SER A 340 43.93 113.08 -56.49
C SER A 340 42.40 113.00 -56.33
N LYS A 341 41.81 111.96 -55.72
CA LYS A 341 42.38 110.78 -55.08
C LYS A 341 41.36 109.62 -55.08
N GLU A 342 41.86 108.41 -54.81
CA GLU A 342 41.03 107.28 -54.41
C GLU A 342 40.43 107.49 -53.00
N LEU A 343 39.58 106.55 -52.57
CA LEU A 343 39.49 106.10 -51.18
C LEU A 343 38.97 107.12 -50.15
N GLU A 344 37.64 107.13 -49.94
CA GLU A 344 37.11 106.94 -48.58
C GLU A 344 35.70 106.32 -48.56
N ASN A 345 35.37 105.66 -47.45
CA ASN A 345 34.22 104.77 -47.30
C ASN A 345 33.01 105.45 -46.62
N LEU A 346 31.89 104.73 -46.59
CA LEU A 346 30.85 104.81 -45.54
C LEU A 346 30.17 106.17 -45.28
N LYS A 347 28.90 106.29 -45.72
CA LYS A 347 27.84 106.69 -44.79
C LYS A 347 26.44 106.25 -45.22
N ASN A 348 25.66 105.80 -44.22
CA ASN A 348 24.24 105.46 -44.36
C ASN A 348 23.35 106.71 -44.38
N SER A 349 22.12 106.54 -44.89
CA SER A 349 20.86 107.16 -44.45
C SER A 349 20.74 108.69 -44.31
N GLU A 350 19.69 109.29 -44.91
CA GLU A 350 18.52 109.77 -44.13
C GLU A 350 17.39 110.43 -44.97
N ARG A 351 16.14 110.30 -44.47
CA ARG A 351 15.06 111.31 -44.52
C ARG A 351 14.07 111.05 -43.35
N ILE A 352 13.49 112.10 -42.74
CA ILE A 352 13.11 112.17 -41.28
C ILE A 352 11.62 112.67 -41.05
N SER A 353 11.05 112.74 -39.81
CA SER A 353 9.63 113.13 -39.41
C SER A 353 9.56 113.88 -38.03
N ALA A 354 8.48 114.29 -37.30
CA ALA A 354 6.98 114.10 -37.18
C ALA A 354 6.29 115.41 -36.56
N ASN A 355 5.20 115.57 -35.75
CA ASN A 355 4.17 114.80 -34.97
C ASN A 355 2.99 115.72 -34.39
N ASN A 356 1.94 115.16 -33.71
CA ASN A 356 0.96 115.75 -32.70
C ASN A 356 -0.20 116.75 -33.11
N ARG A 357 -1.26 117.13 -32.31
CA ARG A 357 -2.14 116.52 -31.23
C ARG A 357 -3.25 117.49 -30.63
N GLU A 358 -4.45 116.96 -30.21
CA GLU A 358 -5.52 117.41 -29.20
C GLU A 358 -6.59 118.59 -29.33
N SER A 359 -7.90 118.23 -29.10
CA SER A 359 -9.11 118.84 -28.35
C SER A 359 -10.02 120.12 -28.64
N GLU A 360 -11.38 119.92 -28.64
CA GLU A 360 -12.62 120.66 -28.08
C GLU A 360 -13.49 121.89 -28.65
N LYS A 361 -14.87 121.74 -28.55
CA LYS A 361 -16.10 122.64 -28.24
C LYS A 361 -16.91 123.65 -29.17
N GLU A 362 -18.28 123.67 -29.02
CA GLU A 362 -19.29 124.83 -28.78
C GLU A 362 -20.74 124.89 -29.50
N GLU A 363 -21.76 125.60 -28.91
CA GLU A 363 -23.28 125.70 -29.09
C GLU A 363 -23.89 126.81 -30.05
N GLU A 364 -25.21 127.21 -30.19
CA GLU A 364 -26.62 126.65 -30.31
C GLU A 364 -27.69 127.82 -30.54
N ARG A 365 -29.02 127.58 -30.87
CA ARG A 365 -30.30 128.23 -30.33
C ARG A 365 -31.37 128.90 -31.28
N ARG A 366 -32.70 128.56 -31.18
CA ARG A 366 -33.96 129.45 -31.22
C ARG A 366 -35.33 128.78 -31.59
N LEU A 367 -36.48 129.17 -30.96
CA LEU A 367 -37.91 128.83 -31.33
C LEU A 367 -39.00 129.54 -30.44
N ARG A 368 -40.33 129.48 -30.80
CA ARG A 368 -41.62 129.62 -30.01
C ARG A 368 -42.55 130.87 -30.17
N GLU A 369 -43.77 130.76 -29.58
CA GLU A 369 -44.89 131.75 -29.35
C GLU A 369 -46.11 131.68 -30.34
N ASN A 370 -47.44 131.85 -30.05
CA ASN A 370 -48.33 132.12 -28.86
C ASN A 370 -49.73 131.38 -28.94
N PHE A 371 -50.73 131.67 -28.06
CA PHE A 371 -52.13 131.12 -28.05
C PHE A 371 -53.21 132.11 -27.49
N ALA A 372 -54.52 131.73 -27.47
CA ALA A 372 -55.67 132.64 -27.27
C ALA A 372 -56.77 132.24 -26.22
N THR A 373 -58.08 132.37 -26.51
CA THR A 373 -59.04 133.15 -25.69
C THR A 373 -60.35 132.51 -25.13
N GLU A 374 -60.56 131.19 -25.21
CA GLU A 374 -61.84 130.43 -24.98
C GLU A 374 -62.60 130.53 -23.61
N PHE A 375 -62.39 131.55 -22.76
CA PHE A 375 -62.54 131.37 -21.31
C PHE A 375 -63.94 131.53 -20.65
N GLU A 376 -64.79 132.47 -21.10
CA GLU A 376 -65.81 133.07 -20.19
C GLU A 376 -67.11 132.24 -19.97
N LYS A 377 -67.45 131.31 -20.88
CA LYS A 377 -68.78 130.66 -20.88
C LYS A 377 -68.96 129.58 -19.80
N VAL A 378 -67.87 129.13 -19.18
CA VAL A 378 -67.81 127.92 -18.33
C VAL A 378 -68.46 128.08 -16.94
N SER A 379 -68.62 129.31 -16.45
CA SER A 379 -68.81 129.53 -14.99
C SER A 379 -70.17 129.17 -14.40
N ARG A 380 -71.25 128.96 -15.18
CA ARG A 380 -72.61 128.75 -14.62
C ARG A 380 -73.03 127.30 -14.40
N GLU A 381 -72.46 126.35 -15.14
CA GLU A 381 -72.75 124.90 -14.95
C GLU A 381 -71.94 124.30 -13.78
N LEU A 382 -71.11 125.12 -13.14
CA LEU A 382 -70.10 124.73 -12.16
C LEU A 382 -70.62 124.57 -10.71
N ASP A 383 -71.69 125.27 -10.32
CA ASP A 383 -72.16 125.29 -8.92
C ASP A 383 -73.24 124.24 -8.61
N ASP A 384 -74.13 123.90 -9.54
CA ASP A 384 -75.09 122.81 -9.32
C ASP A 384 -74.39 121.43 -9.27
N THR A 385 -73.38 121.23 -10.11
CA THR A 385 -72.52 120.04 -10.09
C THR A 385 -71.72 119.91 -8.79
N ARG A 386 -71.40 121.03 -8.13
CA ARG A 386 -70.60 121.11 -6.90
C ARG A 386 -71.27 120.46 -5.69
N THR A 387 -72.57 120.71 -5.49
CA THR A 387 -73.28 120.22 -4.30
C THR A 387 -73.47 118.70 -4.29
N SER A 388 -73.79 118.11 -5.46
CA SER A 388 -73.87 116.66 -5.64
C SER A 388 -72.47 115.99 -5.63
N SER A 389 -71.41 116.70 -5.99
CA SER A 389 -70.03 116.19 -5.91
C SER A 389 -69.57 115.98 -4.46
N GLU A 390 -69.85 116.94 -3.57
CA GLU A 390 -69.30 116.96 -2.21
C GLU A 390 -69.84 115.81 -1.32
N GLN A 391 -71.08 115.36 -1.52
CA GLN A 391 -71.64 114.20 -0.81
C GLN A 391 -70.99 112.87 -1.27
N ASN A 392 -70.90 112.65 -2.59
CA ASN A 392 -70.24 111.47 -3.15
C ASN A 392 -68.75 111.38 -2.77
N LYS A 393 -68.09 112.52 -2.58
CA LYS A 393 -66.70 112.62 -2.13
C LYS A 393 -66.51 112.10 -0.71
N GLN A 394 -67.36 112.46 0.25
CA GLN A 394 -67.23 112.02 1.65
C GLN A 394 -67.39 110.50 1.82
N GLU A 395 -68.32 109.88 1.11
CA GLU A 395 -68.50 108.42 1.15
C GLU A 395 -67.31 107.68 0.49
N LYS A 396 -66.80 108.22 -0.63
CA LYS A 396 -65.58 107.71 -1.29
C LYS A 396 -64.35 107.79 -0.38
N GLU A 397 -64.16 108.89 0.34
CA GLU A 397 -63.04 109.07 1.29
C GLU A 397 -63.09 108.03 2.43
N ARG A 398 -64.29 107.72 2.95
CA ARG A 398 -64.45 106.66 3.96
C ARG A 398 -64.12 105.27 3.41
N LEU A 399 -64.66 104.88 2.26
CA LEU A 399 -64.41 103.56 1.67
C LEU A 399 -62.93 103.39 1.29
N GLN A 400 -62.26 104.47 0.87
CA GLN A 400 -60.81 104.46 0.62
C GLN A 400 -60.01 104.20 1.91
N ALA A 401 -60.43 104.76 3.05
CA ALA A 401 -59.75 104.53 4.33
C ALA A 401 -59.87 103.07 4.80
N GLU A 402 -61.05 102.46 4.70
CA GLU A 402 -61.26 101.04 5.04
C GLU A 402 -60.48 100.11 4.08
N LEU A 403 -60.45 100.41 2.77
CA LEU A 403 -59.65 99.68 1.78
C LEU A 403 -58.14 99.73 2.09
N ASN A 404 -57.63 100.91 2.47
CA ASN A 404 -56.21 101.09 2.81
C ASN A 404 -55.78 100.20 3.99
N VAL A 405 -56.64 100.04 5.02
CA VAL A 405 -56.35 99.14 6.16
C VAL A 405 -56.31 97.67 5.74
N VAL A 406 -57.22 97.24 4.86
CA VAL A 406 -57.25 95.86 4.34
C VAL A 406 -56.00 95.55 3.51
N THR A 407 -55.55 96.47 2.65
CA THR A 407 -54.28 96.31 1.90
C THR A 407 -53.07 96.24 2.82
N ASP A 408 -53.04 97.06 3.87
CA ASP A 408 -51.93 97.12 4.84
C ASP A 408 -51.81 95.83 5.66
N VAL A 409 -52.94 95.17 5.97
CA VAL A 409 -52.97 93.82 6.59
C VAL A 409 -52.56 92.74 5.59
N LYS A 410 -53.05 92.81 4.33
CA LYS A 410 -52.68 91.88 3.26
C LYS A 410 -51.16 91.86 3.04
N GLU A 411 -50.54 93.03 2.86
CA GLU A 411 -49.08 93.12 2.68
C GLU A 411 -48.31 92.50 3.86
N LYS A 412 -48.76 92.73 5.09
CA LYS A 412 -48.10 92.19 6.30
C LYS A 412 -48.22 90.66 6.40
N LEU A 413 -49.25 90.07 5.81
CA LEU A 413 -49.38 88.62 5.67
C LEU A 413 -48.52 88.09 4.51
N GLU A 414 -48.55 88.72 3.34
CA GLU A 414 -47.72 88.33 2.18
C GLU A 414 -46.22 88.40 2.51
N LYS A 415 -45.77 89.45 3.20
CA LYS A 415 -44.39 89.59 3.70
C LYS A 415 -44.00 88.51 4.71
N LYS A 416 -44.95 88.01 5.53
CA LYS A 416 -44.72 86.85 6.42
C LYS A 416 -44.65 85.54 5.65
N VAL A 417 -45.56 85.30 4.71
CA VAL A 417 -45.58 84.09 3.88
C VAL A 417 -44.31 83.97 3.03
N ALA A 418 -43.88 85.07 2.39
CA ALA A 418 -42.63 85.13 1.63
C ALA A 418 -41.41 84.79 2.51
N ARG A 419 -41.34 85.34 3.73
CA ARG A 419 -40.26 85.05 4.68
C ARG A 419 -40.26 83.59 5.15
N ILE A 420 -41.43 83.00 5.41
CA ILE A 420 -41.55 81.59 5.78
C ILE A 420 -41.10 80.69 4.61
N LYS A 421 -41.50 81.02 3.38
CA LYS A 421 -41.12 80.28 2.16
C LYS A 421 -39.60 80.33 1.93
N SER A 422 -38.99 81.51 2.01
CA SER A 422 -37.54 81.70 1.91
C SER A 422 -36.77 80.90 2.96
N VAL A 423 -37.17 80.94 4.24
CA VAL A 423 -36.51 80.16 5.31
C VAL A 423 -36.68 78.64 5.11
N ALA A 424 -37.82 78.20 4.58
CA ALA A 424 -38.02 76.79 4.23
C ALA A 424 -37.15 76.35 3.05
N GLU A 425 -37.04 77.17 2.00
CA GLU A 425 -36.22 76.91 0.81
C GLU A 425 -34.72 76.88 1.15
N GLU A 426 -34.23 77.81 1.96
CA GLU A 426 -32.85 77.79 2.46
C GLU A 426 -32.58 76.54 3.30
N ARG A 427 -33.49 76.17 4.21
CA ARG A 427 -33.35 74.97 5.04
C ARG A 427 -33.32 73.70 4.19
N ILE A 428 -34.25 73.53 3.25
CA ILE A 428 -34.27 72.39 2.32
C ILE A 428 -32.94 72.33 1.56
N LYS A 429 -32.48 73.45 0.98
CA LYS A 429 -31.23 73.52 0.23
C LYS A 429 -29.98 73.18 1.06
N THR A 430 -29.96 73.53 2.35
CA THR A 430 -28.88 73.08 3.26
C THR A 430 -28.94 71.56 3.51
N GLN A 431 -30.14 71.01 3.77
CA GLN A 431 -30.30 69.57 3.99
C GLN A 431 -30.01 68.74 2.74
N GLU A 432 -30.38 69.23 1.55
CA GLU A 432 -30.01 68.63 0.26
C GLU A 432 -28.49 68.63 0.06
N LYS A 433 -27.79 69.72 0.42
CA LYS A 433 -26.32 69.77 0.34
C LYS A 433 -25.69 68.76 1.29
N ASP A 434 -26.10 68.74 2.56
CA ASP A 434 -25.55 67.85 3.58
C ASP A 434 -25.78 66.36 3.22
N LEU A 435 -26.95 66.03 2.66
CA LEU A 435 -27.24 64.70 2.15
C LEU A 435 -26.39 64.35 0.92
N ASN A 436 -26.22 65.26 -0.04
CA ASN A 436 -25.38 65.02 -1.23
C ASN A 436 -23.90 64.84 -0.87
N ASP A 437 -23.36 65.64 0.05
CA ASP A 437 -21.97 65.52 0.49
C ASP A 437 -21.76 64.22 1.30
N LYS A 438 -22.77 63.77 2.07
CA LYS A 438 -22.74 62.47 2.75
C LYS A 438 -22.92 61.26 1.81
N ILE A 439 -23.66 61.42 0.71
CA ILE A 439 -23.73 60.42 -0.36
C ILE A 439 -22.35 60.25 -1.01
N LYS A 440 -21.64 61.35 -1.34
CA LYS A 440 -20.25 61.28 -1.86
C LYS A 440 -19.32 60.55 -0.90
N GLU A 441 -19.35 60.92 0.39
CA GLU A 441 -18.54 60.29 1.44
C GLU A 441 -18.78 58.76 1.52
N LEU A 442 -20.04 58.33 1.37
CA LEU A 442 -20.40 56.91 1.35
C LEU A 442 -19.99 56.23 0.03
N SER A 443 -20.11 56.88 -1.13
CA SER A 443 -19.64 56.36 -2.42
C SER A 443 -18.12 56.20 -2.48
N GLU A 444 -17.36 57.13 -1.90
CA GLU A 444 -15.89 57.02 -1.80
C GLU A 444 -15.49 55.87 -0.86
N LYS A 445 -16.16 55.73 0.30
CA LYS A 445 -15.94 54.60 1.21
C LYS A 445 -16.32 53.26 0.59
N LEU A 446 -17.40 53.20 -0.20
CA LEU A 446 -17.80 52.01 -0.94
C LEU A 446 -16.70 51.64 -1.96
N LYS A 447 -16.23 52.60 -2.76
CA LYS A 447 -15.16 52.36 -3.74
C LYS A 447 -13.83 51.92 -3.11
N ILE A 448 -13.50 52.43 -1.94
CA ILE A 448 -12.34 51.98 -1.15
C ILE A 448 -12.55 50.56 -0.60
N ALA A 449 -13.79 50.16 -0.29
CA ALA A 449 -14.12 48.80 0.12
C ALA A 449 -14.09 47.82 -1.07
N GLU A 450 -14.59 48.22 -2.25
CA GLU A 450 -14.54 47.45 -3.50
C GLU A 450 -13.09 47.12 -3.88
N ILE A 451 -12.19 48.12 -3.93
CA ILE A 451 -10.76 47.92 -4.21
C ILE A 451 -10.13 46.93 -3.22
N LYS A 452 -10.47 47.03 -1.93
CA LYS A 452 -9.97 46.08 -0.91
C LYS A 452 -10.53 44.67 -1.08
N ILE A 453 -11.77 44.53 -1.55
CA ILE A 453 -12.34 43.22 -1.88
C ILE A 453 -11.55 42.62 -3.04
N ASP A 454 -11.31 43.37 -4.11
CA ASP A 454 -10.51 42.93 -5.27
C ASP A 454 -9.08 42.52 -4.85
N ASP A 455 -8.40 43.32 -4.04
CA ASP A 455 -7.09 42.98 -3.47
C ASP A 455 -7.13 41.65 -2.69
N THR A 456 -8.14 41.45 -1.83
CA THR A 456 -8.28 40.18 -1.08
C THR A 456 -8.68 38.99 -1.93
N VAL A 457 -9.41 39.18 -3.04
CA VAL A 457 -9.71 38.13 -4.02
C VAL A 457 -8.44 37.73 -4.78
N VAL A 458 -7.62 38.71 -5.17
CA VAL A 458 -6.32 38.48 -5.81
C VAL A 458 -5.34 37.76 -4.87
N ASP A 459 -5.26 38.15 -3.60
CA ASP A 459 -4.42 37.45 -2.61
C ASP A 459 -4.97 36.07 -2.23
N LYS A 460 -6.30 35.88 -2.19
CA LYS A 460 -6.92 34.55 -2.06
C LYS A 460 -6.51 33.65 -3.23
N ALA A 461 -6.59 34.13 -4.47
CA ALA A 461 -6.20 33.35 -5.65
C ALA A 461 -4.71 32.95 -5.61
N LYS A 462 -3.81 33.84 -5.16
CA LYS A 462 -2.38 33.52 -4.92
C LYS A 462 -2.21 32.45 -3.83
N LEU A 463 -3.04 32.45 -2.79
CA LEU A 463 -3.00 31.45 -1.72
C LEU A 463 -3.55 30.09 -2.19
N GLU A 464 -4.64 30.07 -2.96
CA GLU A 464 -5.20 28.87 -3.58
C GLU A 464 -4.20 28.25 -4.57
N GLN A 465 -3.53 29.05 -5.40
CA GLN A 465 -2.44 28.58 -6.27
C GLN A 465 -1.27 27.96 -5.48
N LYS A 466 -0.86 28.58 -4.37
CA LYS A 466 0.17 28.03 -3.48
C LYS A 466 -0.28 26.73 -2.79
N LEU A 467 -1.56 26.61 -2.44
CA LEU A 467 -2.12 25.40 -1.86
C LEU A 467 -2.00 24.23 -2.85
N THR A 468 -2.45 24.41 -4.09
CA THR A 468 -2.35 23.36 -5.13
C THR A 468 -0.91 22.95 -5.42
N ILE A 469 0.05 23.89 -5.40
CA ILE A 469 1.47 23.57 -5.51
C ILE A 469 1.94 22.71 -4.33
N LEU A 470 1.58 23.08 -3.09
CA LEU A 470 1.92 22.28 -1.90
C LEU A 470 1.26 20.89 -1.90
N GLU A 471 0.01 20.78 -2.34
CA GLU A 471 -0.70 19.51 -2.50
C GLU A 471 0.00 18.59 -3.52
N SER A 472 0.43 19.13 -4.67
CA SER A 472 1.20 18.37 -5.65
C SER A 472 2.56 17.90 -5.11
N ALA A 473 3.28 18.77 -4.40
CA ALA A 473 4.55 18.43 -3.77
C ALA A 473 4.40 17.39 -2.65
N GLN A 474 3.30 17.42 -1.91
CA GLN A 474 2.96 16.41 -0.90
C GLN A 474 2.65 15.05 -1.55
N GLN A 475 1.87 15.02 -2.63
CA GLN A 475 1.62 13.79 -3.39
C GLN A 475 2.92 13.18 -3.93
N ASP A 476 3.85 13.99 -4.46
CA ASP A 476 5.13 13.50 -4.96
C ASP A 476 6.06 13.04 -3.82
N ALA A 477 6.04 13.71 -2.66
CA ALA A 477 6.75 13.24 -1.46
C ALA A 477 6.23 11.88 -0.96
N ASP A 478 4.91 11.63 -1.01
CA ASP A 478 4.33 10.35 -0.61
C ASP A 478 4.52 9.25 -1.66
N LYS A 479 4.58 9.57 -2.96
CA LYS A 479 5.06 8.63 -4.00
C LYS A 479 6.52 8.24 -3.75
N LEU A 480 7.39 9.20 -3.43
CA LEU A 480 8.80 8.94 -3.10
C LEU A 480 8.95 8.06 -1.85
N ARG A 481 8.14 8.27 -0.81
CA ARG A 481 8.09 7.39 0.38
C ARG A 481 7.66 5.96 0.04
N GLN A 482 6.68 5.78 -0.84
CA GLN A 482 6.25 4.45 -1.30
C GLN A 482 7.38 3.76 -2.10
N ALA A 483 8.06 4.49 -2.98
CA ALA A 483 9.21 3.98 -3.72
C ALA A 483 10.39 3.62 -2.79
N GLU A 484 10.70 4.46 -1.80
CA GLU A 484 11.73 4.17 -0.80
C GLU A 484 11.37 2.92 0.02
N SER A 485 10.10 2.76 0.42
CA SER A 485 9.64 1.58 1.14
C SER A 485 9.70 0.30 0.29
N ALA A 486 9.47 0.40 -1.03
CA ALA A 486 9.61 -0.72 -1.95
C ALA A 486 11.09 -1.13 -2.12
N LEU A 487 11.98 -0.16 -2.39
CA LEU A 487 13.42 -0.37 -2.52
C LEU A 487 14.03 -0.92 -1.21
N ARG A 488 13.58 -0.46 -0.04
CA ARG A 488 14.01 -1.02 1.27
C ARG A 488 13.63 -2.49 1.42
N LYS A 489 12.48 -2.92 0.89
CA LYS A 489 12.04 -4.32 0.92
C LYS A 489 12.86 -5.18 -0.06
N GLU A 490 13.09 -4.68 -1.27
CA GLU A 490 13.95 -5.33 -2.27
C GLU A 490 15.39 -5.51 -1.77
N VAL A 491 15.96 -4.49 -1.12
CA VAL A 491 17.30 -4.56 -0.50
C VAL A 491 17.37 -5.55 0.65
N GLU A 492 16.31 -5.69 1.47
CA GLU A 492 16.28 -6.73 2.52
C GLU A 492 16.11 -8.14 1.92
N GLU A 493 15.30 -8.30 0.87
CA GLU A 493 15.13 -9.57 0.16
C GLU A 493 16.42 -10.04 -0.51
N GLU A 494 17.13 -9.17 -1.21
CA GLU A 494 18.47 -9.48 -1.75
C GLU A 494 19.53 -9.63 -0.65
N SER A 495 19.41 -8.94 0.49
CA SER A 495 20.27 -9.19 1.65
C SER A 495 20.07 -10.59 2.23
N GLN A 496 18.82 -11.08 2.28
CA GLN A 496 18.50 -12.45 2.70
C GLN A 496 18.97 -13.48 1.66
N ARG A 497 18.82 -13.19 0.37
CA ARG A 497 19.35 -14.02 -0.72
C ARG A 497 20.87 -14.14 -0.65
N ALA A 498 21.59 -13.04 -0.44
CA ALA A 498 23.04 -13.03 -0.25
C ALA A 498 23.46 -13.90 0.94
N LYS A 499 22.79 -13.80 2.09
CA LYS A 499 23.04 -14.65 3.27
C LYS A 499 22.83 -16.14 2.98
N SER A 500 21.82 -16.51 2.17
CA SER A 500 21.63 -17.90 1.71
C SER A 500 22.79 -18.38 0.85
N LEU A 501 23.17 -17.58 -0.16
CA LEU A 501 24.27 -17.88 -1.07
C LEU A 501 25.62 -17.97 -0.34
N GLU A 502 25.88 -17.14 0.67
CA GLU A 502 27.07 -17.25 1.54
C GLU A 502 27.08 -18.57 2.34
N SER A 503 25.92 -19.02 2.84
CA SER A 503 25.76 -20.30 3.53
C SER A 503 25.98 -21.48 2.58
N GLU A 504 25.43 -21.43 1.36
CA GLU A 504 25.63 -22.42 0.31
C GLU A 504 27.09 -22.48 -0.17
N LEU A 505 27.75 -21.32 -0.33
CA LEU A 505 29.18 -21.22 -0.66
C LEU A 505 30.05 -21.77 0.48
N SER A 506 29.70 -21.50 1.74
CA SER A 506 30.37 -22.10 2.91
C SER A 506 30.23 -23.63 2.92
N SER A 507 29.03 -24.15 2.64
CA SER A 507 28.74 -25.59 2.57
C SER A 507 29.53 -26.28 1.46
N THR A 508 29.42 -25.77 0.22
CA THR A 508 30.14 -26.32 -0.95
C THR A 508 31.66 -26.21 -0.81
N LYS A 509 32.18 -25.13 -0.18
CA LYS A 509 33.60 -24.99 0.16
C LYS A 509 34.08 -26.01 1.20
N ASN A 510 33.21 -26.51 2.07
CA ASN A 510 33.55 -27.59 3.00
C ASN A 510 33.46 -28.97 2.32
N GLN A 511 32.48 -29.19 1.44
CA GLN A 511 32.43 -30.37 0.57
C GLN A 511 33.67 -30.47 -0.33
N LEU A 512 34.12 -29.36 -0.92
CA LEU A 512 35.35 -29.31 -1.74
C LEU A 512 36.57 -29.81 -0.93
N LYS A 513 36.77 -29.31 0.29
CA LYS A 513 37.85 -29.77 1.19
C LYS A 513 37.75 -31.24 1.58
N GLU A 514 36.56 -31.82 1.58
CA GLU A 514 36.36 -33.25 1.83
C GLU A 514 36.72 -34.08 0.61
N VAL A 515 36.36 -33.61 -0.60
CA VAL A 515 36.80 -34.19 -1.88
C VAL A 515 38.31 -34.06 -2.10
N GLU A 516 38.92 -32.94 -1.69
CA GLU A 516 40.39 -32.77 -1.70
C GLU A 516 41.05 -33.82 -0.79
N LYS A 517 40.53 -34.05 0.42
CA LYS A 517 41.02 -35.08 1.35
C LYS A 517 40.79 -36.52 0.90
N THR A 518 39.75 -36.81 0.12
CA THR A 518 39.57 -38.15 -0.48
C THR A 518 40.49 -38.33 -1.68
N LYS A 519 40.71 -37.28 -2.49
CA LYS A 519 41.71 -37.27 -3.54
C LYS A 519 43.13 -37.52 -3.01
N GLU A 520 43.56 -36.79 -1.96
CA GLU A 520 44.87 -37.00 -1.32
C GLU A 520 45.08 -38.45 -0.85
N LYS A 521 44.05 -39.07 -0.25
CA LYS A 521 44.09 -40.48 0.17
C LYS A 521 44.22 -41.43 -1.02
N LEU A 522 43.46 -41.20 -2.08
CA LEU A 522 43.52 -42.01 -3.30
C LEU A 522 44.86 -41.86 -4.02
N GLU A 523 45.48 -40.67 -4.00
CA GLU A 523 46.83 -40.46 -4.55
C GLU A 523 47.90 -41.23 -3.75
N VAL A 524 47.78 -41.26 -2.41
CA VAL A 524 48.65 -42.11 -1.55
C VAL A 524 48.41 -43.60 -1.80
N GLU A 525 47.16 -44.03 -2.00
CA GLU A 525 46.82 -45.43 -2.29
C GLU A 525 47.32 -45.86 -3.69
N ILE A 526 47.19 -44.99 -4.70
CA ILE A 526 47.76 -45.19 -6.04
C ILE A 526 49.28 -45.32 -5.97
N GLU A 527 49.97 -44.49 -5.18
CA GLU A 527 51.43 -44.58 -5.07
C GLU A 527 51.89 -45.83 -4.33
N ALA A 528 51.16 -46.25 -3.29
CA ALA A 528 51.39 -47.54 -2.64
C ALA A 528 51.18 -48.72 -3.61
N LEU A 529 50.11 -48.69 -4.42
CA LEU A 529 49.86 -49.69 -5.45
C LEU A 529 50.97 -49.70 -6.52
N ASN A 530 51.39 -48.53 -7.02
CA ASN A 530 52.52 -48.39 -7.95
C ASN A 530 53.80 -49.03 -7.38
N SER A 531 54.09 -48.82 -6.08
CA SER A 531 55.22 -49.44 -5.40
C SER A 531 55.11 -50.98 -5.36
N THR A 532 53.92 -51.53 -5.10
CA THR A 532 53.71 -53.00 -5.15
C THR A 532 53.85 -53.56 -6.57
N VAL A 533 53.34 -52.86 -7.59
CA VAL A 533 53.48 -53.24 -9.01
C VAL A 533 54.95 -53.21 -9.45
N ALA A 534 55.72 -52.21 -9.00
CA ALA A 534 57.16 -52.16 -9.22
C ALA A 534 57.89 -53.33 -8.54
N GLY A 535 57.49 -53.71 -7.32
CA GLY A 535 57.98 -54.90 -6.62
C GLY A 535 57.71 -56.19 -7.41
N PHE A 536 56.46 -56.43 -7.80
CA PHE A 536 56.11 -57.59 -8.62
C PHE A 536 56.84 -57.61 -9.97
N LYS A 537 57.08 -56.46 -10.61
CA LYS A 537 57.88 -56.37 -11.84
C LYS A 537 59.33 -56.79 -11.61
N ALA A 538 59.95 -56.35 -10.50
CA ALA A 538 61.31 -56.74 -10.15
C ALA A 538 61.41 -58.25 -9.84
N ASP A 539 60.40 -58.85 -9.19
CA ASP A 539 60.35 -60.31 -8.98
C ASP A 539 60.13 -61.07 -10.29
N ILE A 540 59.32 -60.57 -11.23
CA ILE A 540 59.16 -61.14 -12.58
C ILE A 540 60.50 -61.09 -13.34
N GLU A 541 61.20 -59.96 -13.33
CA GLU A 541 62.53 -59.82 -13.97
C GLU A 541 63.55 -60.77 -13.34
N ARG A 542 63.56 -60.89 -12.00
CA ARG A 542 64.42 -61.82 -11.26
C ARG A 542 64.11 -63.29 -11.55
N LEU A 543 62.84 -63.67 -11.64
CA LEU A 543 62.41 -65.03 -12.00
C LEU A 543 62.76 -65.35 -13.46
N THR A 544 62.62 -64.38 -14.37
CA THR A 544 63.00 -64.51 -15.79
C THR A 544 64.50 -64.75 -15.92
N ALA A 545 65.33 -63.88 -15.32
CA ALA A 545 66.79 -64.03 -15.32
C ALA A 545 67.25 -65.33 -14.62
N ALA A 546 66.55 -65.78 -13.57
CA ALA A 546 66.82 -67.07 -12.94
C ALA A 546 66.47 -68.26 -13.85
N ASN A 547 65.42 -68.14 -14.68
CA ASN A 547 65.04 -69.16 -15.65
C ASN A 547 66.01 -69.20 -16.85
N GLU A 548 66.41 -68.05 -17.37
CA GLU A 548 67.48 -67.92 -18.37
C GLU A 548 68.80 -68.51 -17.85
N SER A 549 69.17 -68.23 -16.59
CA SER A 549 70.35 -68.81 -15.97
C SER A 549 70.26 -70.34 -15.82
N LYS A 550 69.08 -70.90 -15.51
CA LYS A 550 68.85 -72.35 -15.50
C LYS A 550 68.98 -72.95 -16.91
N SER A 551 68.38 -72.33 -17.92
CA SER A 551 68.48 -72.76 -19.32
C SER A 551 69.94 -72.74 -19.80
N ALA A 552 70.67 -71.63 -19.56
CA ALA A 552 72.09 -71.53 -19.88
C ALA A 552 72.95 -72.56 -19.13
N ARG A 553 72.64 -72.88 -17.87
CA ARG A 553 73.33 -73.95 -17.12
C ARG A 553 73.09 -75.32 -17.77
N GLN A 554 71.85 -75.67 -18.08
CA GLN A 554 71.51 -76.91 -18.79
C GLN A 554 72.23 -76.98 -20.15
N ASP A 555 72.33 -75.86 -20.87
CA ASP A 555 73.07 -75.77 -22.14
C ASP A 555 74.60 -75.95 -21.95
N THR A 556 75.16 -75.49 -20.82
CA THR A 556 76.56 -75.82 -20.48
C THR A 556 76.75 -77.27 -20.01
N GLU A 557 75.75 -77.89 -19.40
CA GLU A 557 75.81 -79.28 -18.89
C GLU A 557 75.64 -80.29 -20.02
N THR A 558 74.73 -80.07 -20.98
CA THR A 558 74.69 -80.85 -22.23
C THR A 558 75.98 -80.70 -23.02
N ARG A 559 76.55 -79.49 -23.12
CA ARG A 559 77.88 -79.27 -23.74
C ARG A 559 79.03 -79.93 -22.96
N LYS A 560 78.94 -80.10 -21.64
CA LYS A 560 79.90 -80.90 -20.85
C LYS A 560 79.75 -82.38 -21.16
N LEU A 561 78.51 -82.91 -21.09
CA LEU A 561 78.19 -84.30 -21.36
C LEU A 561 78.65 -84.74 -22.76
N VAL A 562 78.43 -83.90 -23.78
CA VAL A 562 78.94 -84.15 -25.15
C VAL A 562 80.47 -84.22 -25.19
N ARG A 563 81.19 -83.40 -24.42
CA ARG A 563 82.66 -83.51 -24.30
C ARG A 563 83.10 -84.73 -23.48
N GLU A 564 82.33 -85.11 -22.47
CA GLU A 564 82.56 -86.32 -21.66
C GLU A 564 82.51 -87.56 -22.56
N LEU A 565 81.42 -87.71 -23.32
CA LEU A 565 81.22 -88.78 -24.31
C LEU A 565 82.30 -88.75 -25.40
N GLN A 566 82.73 -87.57 -25.85
CA GLN A 566 83.86 -87.46 -26.80
C GLN A 566 85.21 -87.89 -26.18
N ARG A 567 85.45 -87.68 -24.88
CA ARG A 567 86.63 -88.22 -24.20
C ARG A 567 86.52 -89.73 -24.03
N GLU A 568 85.35 -90.23 -23.63
CA GLU A 568 85.09 -91.65 -23.41
C GLU A 568 85.27 -92.46 -24.71
N VAL A 569 84.71 -91.99 -25.84
CA VAL A 569 85.00 -92.56 -27.17
C VAL A 569 86.50 -92.56 -27.48
N LYS A 570 87.20 -91.47 -27.17
CA LYS A 570 88.65 -91.36 -27.42
C LYS A 570 89.49 -92.25 -26.49
N GLN A 571 89.03 -92.48 -25.26
CA GLN A 571 89.63 -93.39 -24.29
C GLN A 571 89.43 -94.84 -24.73
N LEU A 572 88.22 -95.23 -25.16
CA LEU A 572 87.94 -96.57 -25.70
C LEU A 572 88.79 -96.89 -26.94
N TYR A 573 89.08 -95.90 -27.80
CA TYR A 573 90.07 -96.06 -28.89
C TYR A 573 91.51 -96.27 -28.37
N GLY A 574 91.88 -95.64 -27.25
CA GLY A 574 93.18 -95.83 -26.60
C GLY A 574 93.30 -97.22 -25.95
N GLU A 575 92.31 -97.61 -25.14
CA GLU A 575 92.24 -98.92 -24.49
C GLU A 575 92.22 -100.07 -25.50
N LEU A 576 91.56 -99.91 -26.65
CA LEU A 576 91.60 -100.88 -27.76
C LEU A 576 93.03 -101.06 -28.31
N ASN A 577 93.79 -99.97 -28.46
CA ASN A 577 95.17 -100.00 -28.93
C ASN A 577 96.12 -100.60 -27.87
N GLU A 578 95.97 -100.20 -26.60
CA GLU A 578 96.70 -100.79 -25.47
C GLU A 578 96.40 -102.28 -25.31
N LYS A 579 95.15 -102.72 -25.51
CA LYS A 579 94.80 -104.15 -25.48
C LYS A 579 95.48 -104.94 -26.59
N SER A 580 95.62 -104.36 -27.79
CA SER A 580 96.40 -104.97 -28.87
C SER A 580 97.87 -105.12 -28.48
N GLN A 581 98.47 -104.10 -27.87
CA GLN A 581 99.86 -104.12 -27.41
C GLN A 581 100.09 -105.06 -26.21
N GLN A 582 99.14 -105.15 -25.27
CA GLN A 582 99.14 -106.10 -24.16
C GLN A 582 99.04 -107.55 -24.66
N TYR A 583 98.27 -107.80 -25.72
CA TYR A 583 98.16 -109.13 -26.32
C TYR A 583 99.49 -109.62 -26.92
N ASP A 584 100.17 -108.78 -27.71
CA ASP A 584 101.50 -109.09 -28.25
C ASP A 584 102.58 -109.17 -27.16
N SER A 585 102.43 -108.45 -26.05
CA SER A 585 103.34 -108.56 -24.89
C SER A 585 103.14 -109.87 -24.12
N SER A 586 101.88 -110.22 -23.84
CA SER A 586 101.50 -111.46 -23.13
C SER A 586 101.98 -112.71 -23.88
N LYS A 587 101.95 -112.67 -25.21
CA LYS A 587 102.47 -113.70 -26.11
C LYS A 587 103.97 -113.98 -25.92
N ASN A 588 104.75 -112.97 -25.53
CA ASN A 588 106.19 -113.09 -25.28
C ASN A 588 106.53 -113.41 -23.80
N GLU A 589 105.68 -113.02 -22.84
CA GLU A 589 105.91 -113.34 -21.42
C GLU A 589 105.50 -114.77 -21.06
N LEU A 590 104.54 -115.37 -21.78
CA LEU A 590 104.21 -116.80 -21.66
C LEU A 590 105.38 -117.73 -22.05
N GLU A 591 106.34 -117.26 -22.86
CA GLU A 591 107.59 -117.97 -23.16
C GLU A 591 108.63 -117.88 -22.02
N LYS A 592 108.39 -117.11 -20.96
CA LYS A 592 109.37 -116.86 -19.87
C LYS A 592 108.86 -117.14 -18.46
N LEU A 593 107.67 -116.65 -18.10
CA LEU A 593 107.20 -116.61 -16.70
C LEU A 593 106.38 -117.85 -16.28
N LYS A 594 107.00 -119.03 -16.42
CA LYS A 594 106.55 -120.24 -15.70
C LYS A 594 107.74 -121.06 -15.14
N PHE A 595 108.69 -120.36 -14.55
CA PHE A 595 109.68 -120.96 -13.66
C PHE A 595 109.32 -120.60 -12.20
N ASP A 596 109.86 -119.51 -11.66
CA ASP A 596 109.66 -119.05 -10.28
C ASP A 596 108.87 -117.71 -10.25
N TYR A 597 108.21 -117.26 -9.16
CA TYR A 597 108.74 -117.19 -7.79
C TYR A 597 107.64 -117.02 -6.73
N GLU A 598 107.73 -117.74 -5.61
CA GLU A 598 106.72 -117.69 -4.54
C GLU A 598 106.97 -116.62 -3.45
N GLY A 599 105.90 -115.91 -3.05
CA GLY A 599 105.67 -115.57 -1.62
C GLY A 599 105.76 -114.11 -1.14
N SER A 600 104.64 -113.36 -1.11
CA SER A 600 104.23 -112.47 0.04
C SER A 600 102.88 -111.69 -0.06
N LYS A 601 101.99 -111.91 0.93
CA LYS A 601 101.05 -111.02 1.70
C LYS A 601 100.26 -109.78 1.12
N LYS A 602 98.91 -109.92 0.98
CA LYS A 602 97.74 -109.47 1.85
C LYS A 602 97.34 -107.98 2.18
N SER A 603 96.02 -107.61 2.15
CA SER A 603 95.38 -106.28 2.54
C SER A 603 93.94 -106.31 3.21
N VAL A 604 93.10 -105.21 3.17
CA VAL A 604 91.91 -104.86 4.07
C VAL A 604 90.73 -104.03 3.41
N ALA A 605 89.50 -103.91 4.02
CA ALA A 605 88.26 -103.15 3.58
C ALA A 605 87.29 -102.67 4.75
N SER A 606 86.08 -102.03 4.53
CA SER A 606 84.97 -101.76 5.56
C SER A 606 83.58 -101.17 5.05
N SER A 607 82.46 -101.15 5.85
CA SER A 607 81.02 -100.82 5.49
C SER A 607 79.99 -100.45 6.65
N ASN A 608 78.71 -100.01 6.35
CA ASN A 608 77.34 -100.16 7.04
C ASN A 608 76.30 -99.02 6.67
N ILE A 609 75.04 -98.76 7.16
CA ILE A 609 74.15 -99.05 8.36
C ILE A 609 72.58 -98.80 8.13
N ASP A 610 71.70 -98.79 9.17
CA ASP A 610 70.18 -98.96 9.25
C ASP A 610 69.27 -97.65 9.42
N ASP A 611 67.98 -97.48 9.85
CA ASP A 611 66.87 -98.14 10.68
C ASP A 611 65.39 -97.51 10.49
N ASP A 612 64.29 -97.84 11.24
CA ASP A 612 62.80 -97.55 10.99
C ASP A 612 61.82 -97.20 12.21
N ASN A 613 60.59 -96.63 12.00
CA ASN A 613 59.37 -96.65 12.93
C ASN A 613 58.00 -96.06 12.40
N SER A 614 56.85 -96.58 12.91
CA SER A 614 55.54 -95.91 13.23
C SER A 614 54.24 -96.20 12.41
N SER A 615 53.30 -96.96 13.00
CA SER A 615 51.92 -97.19 12.47
C SER A 615 50.74 -96.72 13.35
N GLU A 616 50.95 -96.33 14.62
CA GLU A 616 49.82 -96.01 15.53
C GLU A 616 49.26 -94.57 15.37
N ILE A 617 49.97 -93.71 14.64
CA ILE A 617 49.64 -92.28 14.51
C ILE A 617 48.32 -92.06 13.74
N MET A 618 48.15 -92.70 12.59
CA MET A 618 47.10 -92.34 11.60
C MET A 618 45.67 -92.24 12.16
N TYR A 619 45.18 -93.25 12.89
CA TYR A 619 43.79 -93.25 13.37
C TYR A 619 43.57 -92.29 14.56
N LYS A 620 44.61 -91.93 15.31
CA LYS A 620 44.56 -90.87 16.33
C LYS A 620 44.61 -89.48 15.67
N GLU A 621 45.34 -89.36 14.57
CA GLU A 621 45.39 -88.16 13.73
C GLU A 621 44.02 -87.86 13.10
N GLU A 622 43.35 -88.85 12.51
CA GLU A 622 42.09 -88.63 11.81
C GLU A 622 40.96 -88.13 12.75
N ILE A 623 40.79 -88.77 13.92
CA ILE A 623 39.82 -88.32 14.92
C ILE A 623 40.17 -86.92 15.48
N ARG A 624 41.46 -86.56 15.58
CA ARG A 624 41.87 -85.18 15.86
C ARG A 624 41.44 -84.24 14.74
N THR A 625 41.71 -84.55 13.46
CA THR A 625 41.36 -83.64 12.36
C THR A 625 39.85 -83.39 12.26
N LEU A 626 39.00 -84.38 12.57
CA LEU A 626 37.55 -84.20 12.59
C LEU A 626 37.09 -83.33 13.78
N ARG A 627 37.66 -83.50 14.97
CA ARG A 627 37.41 -82.61 16.12
C ARG A 627 37.88 -81.18 15.85
N ASN A 628 39.10 -81.02 15.33
CA ASN A 628 39.66 -79.72 14.97
C ASN A 628 38.81 -79.02 13.89
N LYS A 629 38.19 -79.74 12.94
CA LYS A 629 37.27 -79.16 11.95
C LYS A 629 35.93 -78.72 12.56
N LEU A 630 35.40 -79.46 13.52
CA LEU A 630 34.19 -79.05 14.26
C LEU A 630 34.47 -77.83 15.15
N GLU A 631 35.59 -77.84 15.87
CA GLU A 631 36.04 -76.73 16.70
C GLU A 631 36.39 -75.48 15.86
N ALA A 632 36.99 -75.66 14.68
CA ALA A 632 37.22 -74.57 13.73
C ALA A 632 35.91 -73.98 13.20
N THR A 633 34.92 -74.79 12.84
CA THR A 633 33.62 -74.28 12.33
C THR A 633 32.75 -73.67 13.43
N GLN A 634 32.85 -74.14 14.69
CA GLN A 634 32.27 -73.44 15.84
C GLN A 634 33.00 -72.11 16.12
N SER A 635 34.34 -72.11 16.08
CA SER A 635 35.14 -70.89 16.23
C SER A 635 34.88 -69.87 15.13
N GLU A 636 34.68 -70.31 13.88
CA GLU A 636 34.28 -69.46 12.76
C GLU A 636 32.87 -68.89 12.96
N ALA A 637 31.91 -69.72 13.39
CA ALA A 637 30.56 -69.26 13.71
C ALA A 637 30.54 -68.25 14.89
N ASP A 638 31.35 -68.45 15.92
CA ASP A 638 31.47 -67.53 17.05
C ASP A 638 32.28 -66.27 16.71
N GLN A 639 33.28 -66.37 15.83
CA GLN A 639 33.96 -65.21 15.25
C GLN A 639 33.00 -64.38 14.39
N LEU A 640 32.17 -65.01 13.56
CA LEU A 640 31.12 -64.33 12.78
C LEU A 640 30.07 -63.69 13.70
N ARG A 641 29.65 -64.36 14.78
CA ARG A 641 28.77 -63.77 15.81
C ARG A 641 29.42 -62.56 16.49
N GLN A 642 30.71 -62.63 16.83
CA GLN A 642 31.45 -61.47 17.36
C GLN A 642 31.59 -60.36 16.31
N HIS A 643 31.81 -60.69 15.04
CA HIS A 643 31.96 -59.70 13.97
C HIS A 643 30.65 -58.97 13.68
N LEU A 644 29.53 -59.70 13.71
CA LEU A 644 28.19 -59.16 13.54
C LEU A 644 27.77 -58.34 14.78
N ASN A 645 28.07 -58.80 16.00
CA ASN A 645 27.86 -58.00 17.21
C ASN A 645 28.74 -56.73 17.24
N ARG A 646 29.99 -56.79 16.78
CA ARG A 646 30.86 -55.61 16.62
C ARG A 646 30.35 -54.66 15.53
N GLN A 647 29.75 -55.16 14.45
CA GLN A 647 29.05 -54.33 13.46
C GLN A 647 27.80 -53.69 14.06
N GLU A 648 26.98 -54.42 14.81
CA GLU A 648 25.88 -53.81 15.57
C GLU A 648 26.35 -52.76 16.58
N GLU A 649 27.42 -53.02 17.33
CA GLU A 649 27.97 -52.06 18.30
C GLU A 649 28.57 -50.82 17.63
N THR A 650 29.26 -50.96 16.50
CA THR A 650 29.79 -49.80 15.75
C THR A 650 28.68 -48.99 15.08
N VAL A 651 27.64 -49.63 14.54
CA VAL A 651 26.43 -48.94 14.06
C VAL A 651 25.71 -48.22 15.20
N LYS A 652 25.50 -48.89 16.36
CA LYS A 652 24.90 -48.27 17.56
C LYS A 652 25.74 -47.09 18.06
N GLN A 653 27.07 -47.20 18.08
CA GLN A 653 27.96 -46.10 18.49
C GLN A 653 28.01 -44.93 17.48
N GLN A 654 27.78 -45.17 16.18
CA GLN A 654 27.60 -44.09 15.20
C GLN A 654 26.25 -43.37 15.41
N VAL A 655 25.16 -44.11 15.66
CA VAL A 655 23.83 -43.52 15.95
C VAL A 655 23.82 -42.69 17.25
N VAL A 656 24.51 -43.16 18.29
CA VAL A 656 24.55 -42.49 19.62
C VAL A 656 25.35 -41.18 19.61
N LYS A 657 26.27 -40.95 18.65
CA LYS A 657 27.05 -39.70 18.59
C LYS A 657 26.32 -38.52 17.94
N ASN A 658 25.25 -38.75 17.19
CA ASN A 658 24.53 -37.72 16.43
C ASN A 658 23.21 -37.23 17.07
N SER A 659 22.89 -37.64 18.31
CA SER A 659 21.54 -37.52 18.87
C SER A 659 21.49 -36.83 20.25
N ASN A 660 22.05 -35.62 20.37
CA ASN A 660 22.13 -34.91 21.66
C ASN A 660 21.61 -33.46 21.65
N SER A 661 20.37 -33.24 21.18
CA SER A 661 19.58 -32.03 21.56
C SER A 661 18.06 -32.26 21.45
N MET A 662 17.32 -31.68 22.42
CA MET A 662 15.86 -31.43 22.46
C MET A 662 14.84 -32.58 22.19
N LYS A 663 14.60 -33.34 23.26
CA LYS A 663 13.28 -33.68 23.86
C LYS A 663 11.99 -33.42 23.04
N LEU A 664 11.18 -34.47 22.87
CA LEU A 664 9.70 -34.38 22.74
C LEU A 664 9.00 -34.92 24.01
N PRO A 665 7.80 -34.43 24.39
CA PRO A 665 6.91 -35.10 25.32
C PRO A 665 5.97 -36.11 24.61
N SER A 666 5.63 -37.19 25.30
CA SER A 666 4.83 -38.31 24.76
C SER A 666 3.31 -38.10 24.86
N LYS A 667 2.56 -38.59 23.85
CA LYS A 667 1.29 -39.28 24.12
C LYS A 667 0.77 -40.22 22.99
N ARG A 668 0.79 -41.52 23.32
CA ARG A 668 -0.25 -42.56 23.12
C ARG A 668 -0.87 -42.86 21.73
N GLN A 669 -0.90 -44.18 21.50
CA GLN A 669 -1.93 -45.01 20.85
C GLN A 669 -2.12 -44.83 19.32
N ASP A 670 -1.82 -45.81 18.47
CA ASP A 670 -2.21 -47.24 18.45
C ASP A 670 -3.57 -47.48 17.77
N ASN A 671 -3.55 -47.47 16.43
CA ASN A 671 -3.95 -48.61 15.60
C ASN A 671 -3.39 -48.37 14.18
N GLY A 672 -2.64 -49.34 13.65
CA GLY A 672 -1.96 -49.20 12.36
C GLY A 672 -2.84 -49.61 11.19
N ASP A 673 -3.65 -48.69 10.67
CA ASP A 673 -4.36 -48.92 9.42
C ASP A 673 -3.37 -48.86 8.23
N ALA A 674 -3.40 -49.87 7.37
CA ALA A 674 -2.38 -50.05 6.33
C ALA A 674 -2.71 -49.18 5.11
N ILE A 675 -2.35 -47.89 5.17
CA ILE A 675 -2.47 -46.95 4.05
C ILE A 675 -1.66 -47.51 2.87
N HIS A 676 -2.35 -48.18 1.95
CA HIS A 676 -1.78 -48.68 0.72
C HIS A 676 -1.33 -47.49 -0.13
N GLY A 677 -0.23 -47.69 -0.88
CA GLY A 677 0.54 -46.61 -1.48
C GLY A 677 -0.33 -45.58 -2.21
N ILE A 678 -0.19 -44.32 -1.78
CA ILE A 678 -0.53 -43.15 -2.61
C ILE A 678 0.16 -43.37 -3.96
N ALA A 679 -0.57 -43.07 -5.02
CA ALA A 679 -0.34 -43.59 -6.37
C ALA A 679 1.09 -43.40 -6.92
N ASP A 680 1.43 -44.15 -7.97
CA ASP A 680 2.70 -44.03 -8.69
C ASP A 680 2.98 -42.54 -8.99
N PRO A 681 4.22 -42.02 -8.82
CA PRO A 681 4.52 -40.61 -9.06
C PRO A 681 3.97 -40.04 -10.38
N ALA A 682 3.91 -40.84 -11.45
CA ALA A 682 3.32 -40.43 -12.72
C ALA A 682 1.77 -40.32 -12.66
N GLU A 683 1.11 -41.24 -11.95
CA GLU A 683 -0.35 -41.19 -11.71
C GLU A 683 -0.73 -40.00 -10.81
N ALA A 684 0.09 -39.71 -9.79
CA ALA A 684 -0.09 -38.56 -8.90
C ALA A 684 0.10 -37.22 -9.64
N GLU A 685 1.07 -37.13 -10.55
CA GLU A 685 1.27 -35.94 -11.39
C GLU A 685 0.14 -35.75 -12.41
N TYR A 686 -0.38 -36.83 -13.01
CA TYR A 686 -1.58 -36.76 -13.85
C TYR A 686 -2.78 -36.20 -13.06
N LEU A 687 -3.03 -36.72 -11.85
CA LEU A 687 -4.13 -36.30 -10.98
C LEU A 687 -3.98 -34.80 -10.60
N ARG A 688 -2.76 -34.34 -10.30
CA ARG A 688 -2.44 -32.92 -10.08
C ARG A 688 -2.78 -32.05 -11.29
N ASN A 689 -2.39 -32.46 -12.50
CA ASN A 689 -2.63 -31.69 -13.72
C ASN A 689 -4.12 -31.62 -14.09
N VAL A 690 -4.88 -32.70 -13.89
CA VAL A 690 -6.33 -32.70 -14.12
C VAL A 690 -7.05 -31.83 -13.08
N LEU A 691 -6.67 -31.89 -11.79
CA LEU A 691 -7.20 -30.99 -10.76
C LEU A 691 -6.87 -29.51 -11.06
N TYR A 692 -5.66 -29.21 -11.54
CA TYR A 692 -5.26 -27.85 -11.90
C TYR A 692 -6.13 -27.28 -13.03
N ARG A 693 -6.41 -28.07 -14.09
CA ARG A 693 -7.37 -27.68 -15.14
C ARG A 693 -8.78 -27.46 -14.57
N TYR A 694 -9.29 -28.37 -13.74
CA TYR A 694 -10.61 -28.24 -13.10
C TYR A 694 -10.73 -26.99 -12.20
N MET A 695 -9.67 -26.61 -11.49
CA MET A 695 -9.65 -25.38 -10.68
C MET A 695 -9.57 -24.10 -11.53
N THR A 696 -9.03 -24.17 -12.73
CA THR A 696 -8.80 -23.03 -13.63
C THR A 696 -9.96 -22.80 -14.60
N GLU A 697 -10.51 -23.86 -15.19
CA GLU A 697 -11.59 -23.84 -16.21
C GLU A 697 -13.00 -23.90 -15.57
N ARG A 698 -13.11 -23.37 -14.35
CA ARG A 698 -14.14 -23.73 -13.36
C ARG A 698 -15.57 -23.26 -13.69
N GLU A 699 -15.76 -22.43 -14.70
CA GLU A 699 -17.05 -21.81 -15.05
C GLU A 699 -17.85 -22.56 -16.14
N ALA A 700 -17.25 -23.53 -16.84
CA ALA A 700 -17.86 -24.16 -18.02
C ALA A 700 -18.25 -25.65 -17.86
N LEU A 701 -17.71 -26.36 -16.87
CA LEU A 701 -17.65 -27.83 -16.85
C LEU A 701 -18.81 -28.50 -16.09
N GLY A 702 -19.99 -28.53 -16.71
CA GLY A 702 -21.15 -29.28 -16.17
C GLY A 702 -20.96 -30.80 -16.19
N LYS A 703 -20.79 -31.41 -17.37
CA LYS A 703 -20.75 -32.89 -17.49
C LYS A 703 -19.45 -33.54 -17.03
N GLU A 704 -18.40 -32.75 -16.79
CA GLU A 704 -17.03 -33.25 -16.64
C GLU A 704 -16.62 -33.50 -15.17
N SER A 705 -17.36 -32.97 -14.19
CA SER A 705 -17.07 -33.29 -12.77
C SER A 705 -17.31 -34.77 -12.43
N LEU A 706 -18.23 -35.43 -13.14
CA LEU A 706 -18.45 -36.88 -13.05
C LEU A 706 -17.30 -37.70 -13.64
N THR A 707 -16.70 -37.22 -14.74
CA THR A 707 -15.49 -37.81 -15.31
C THR A 707 -14.32 -37.64 -14.35
N LEU A 708 -14.17 -36.46 -13.76
CA LEU A 708 -13.15 -36.17 -12.74
C LEU A 708 -13.29 -37.08 -11.51
N ALA A 709 -14.50 -37.21 -10.95
CA ALA A 709 -14.77 -38.08 -9.81
C ALA A 709 -14.35 -39.53 -10.12
N ARG A 710 -14.71 -40.05 -11.31
CA ARG A 710 -14.30 -41.40 -11.75
C ARG A 710 -12.78 -41.54 -11.86
N VAL A 711 -12.10 -40.59 -12.50
CA VAL A 711 -10.63 -40.59 -12.63
C VAL A 711 -9.93 -40.57 -11.26
N ILE A 712 -10.36 -39.69 -10.35
CA ILE A 712 -9.79 -39.58 -9.00
C ILE A 712 -10.01 -40.89 -8.23
N GLY A 713 -11.22 -41.45 -8.24
CA GLY A 713 -11.51 -42.71 -7.56
C GLY A 713 -10.72 -43.91 -8.12
N THR A 714 -10.47 -43.95 -9.43
CA THR A 714 -9.70 -45.04 -10.05
C THR A 714 -8.22 -44.97 -9.65
N VAL A 715 -7.61 -43.78 -9.68
CA VAL A 715 -6.20 -43.60 -9.28
C VAL A 715 -6.02 -43.73 -7.76
N ALA A 716 -6.97 -43.24 -6.97
CA ALA A 716 -7.02 -43.45 -5.51
C ALA A 716 -7.46 -44.87 -5.10
N ARG A 717 -7.70 -45.77 -6.07
CA ARG A 717 -8.09 -47.18 -5.90
C ARG A 717 -9.28 -47.39 -4.97
N PHE A 718 -10.27 -46.49 -5.05
CA PHE A 718 -11.54 -46.62 -4.34
C PHE A 718 -12.26 -47.91 -4.73
N ASP A 719 -12.86 -48.59 -3.76
CA ASP A 719 -13.64 -49.80 -4.03
C ASP A 719 -14.92 -49.47 -4.84
N THR A 720 -15.55 -50.51 -5.41
CA THR A 720 -16.73 -50.38 -6.27
C THR A 720 -17.94 -49.71 -5.60
N ASN A 721 -18.02 -49.71 -4.27
CA ASN A 721 -19.07 -49.05 -3.50
C ASN A 721 -18.69 -47.61 -3.16
N GLN A 722 -17.45 -47.34 -2.73
CA GLN A 722 -16.90 -45.99 -2.53
C GLN A 722 -17.00 -45.17 -3.82
N MET A 723 -16.59 -45.76 -4.95
CA MET A 723 -16.73 -45.19 -6.29
C MET A 723 -18.18 -44.83 -6.61
N LYS A 724 -19.14 -45.73 -6.35
CA LYS A 724 -20.58 -45.47 -6.57
C LYS A 724 -21.10 -44.34 -5.68
N GLN A 725 -20.76 -44.35 -4.39
CA GLN A 725 -21.20 -43.31 -3.45
C GLN A 725 -20.70 -41.92 -3.88
N MET A 726 -19.42 -41.82 -4.27
CA MET A 726 -18.84 -40.58 -4.78
C MET A 726 -19.51 -40.11 -6.08
N ILE A 727 -19.74 -41.01 -7.04
CA ILE A 727 -20.45 -40.68 -8.29
C ILE A 727 -21.88 -40.21 -7.99
N THR A 728 -22.65 -40.93 -7.18
CA THR A 728 -24.04 -40.56 -6.84
C THR A 728 -24.12 -39.23 -6.08
N SER A 729 -23.14 -38.95 -5.21
CA SER A 729 -23.01 -37.66 -4.52
C SER A 729 -22.76 -36.52 -5.52
N GLU A 730 -21.85 -36.72 -6.49
CA GLU A 730 -21.54 -35.72 -7.51
C GLU A 730 -22.68 -35.54 -8.54
N GLU A 731 -23.38 -36.61 -8.91
CA GLU A 731 -24.60 -36.55 -9.75
C GLU A 731 -25.71 -35.74 -9.05
N SER A 732 -25.87 -35.93 -7.74
CA SER A 732 -26.81 -35.15 -6.92
C SER A 732 -26.40 -33.68 -6.81
N ARG A 733 -25.10 -33.41 -6.61
CA ARG A 733 -24.54 -32.05 -6.54
C ARG A 733 -24.70 -31.32 -7.88
N LEU A 734 -24.47 -32.00 -9.00
CA LEU A 734 -24.65 -31.45 -10.34
C LEU A 734 -26.12 -31.17 -10.67
N ALA A 735 -27.05 -32.06 -10.26
CA ALA A 735 -28.48 -31.84 -10.41
C ALA A 735 -28.93 -30.58 -9.63
N SER A 736 -28.46 -30.42 -8.39
CA SER A 736 -28.71 -29.21 -7.58
C SER A 736 -28.18 -27.94 -8.25
N TRP A 737 -26.99 -28.00 -8.86
CA TRP A 737 -26.38 -26.84 -9.52
C TRP A 737 -27.12 -26.46 -10.81
N THR A 738 -27.53 -27.45 -11.60
CA THR A 738 -28.30 -27.25 -12.83
C THR A 738 -29.67 -26.63 -12.54
N ALA A 739 -30.33 -27.04 -11.45
CA ALA A 739 -31.57 -26.43 -10.98
C ALA A 739 -31.37 -24.97 -10.53
N ALA A 740 -30.29 -24.67 -9.78
CA ALA A 740 -29.98 -23.32 -9.32
C ALA A 740 -29.67 -22.33 -10.46
N VAL A 741 -28.97 -22.78 -11.50
CA VAL A 741 -28.67 -21.95 -12.69
C VAL A 741 -29.92 -21.78 -13.57
N GLY A 742 -30.75 -22.82 -13.71
CA GLY A 742 -31.98 -22.78 -14.52
C GLY A 742 -33.02 -21.78 -14.02
N GLY A 743 -33.14 -21.59 -12.70
CA GLY A 743 -34.16 -20.70 -12.11
C GLY A 743 -34.00 -19.22 -12.43
N ASN A 744 -32.78 -18.76 -12.76
CA ASN A 744 -32.48 -17.33 -12.90
C ASN A 744 -32.75 -16.76 -14.30
N LEU A 745 -33.01 -17.60 -15.31
CA LEU A 745 -33.29 -17.18 -16.68
C LEU A 745 -34.78 -16.89 -16.95
N SER A 746 -35.70 -17.42 -16.13
CA SER A 746 -37.15 -17.30 -16.35
C SER A 746 -37.71 -15.90 -16.06
N HIS A 747 -37.02 -15.07 -15.29
CA HIS A 747 -37.55 -13.78 -14.80
C HIS A 747 -37.21 -12.55 -15.65
N ALA A 748 -36.38 -12.70 -16.68
CA ALA A 748 -35.84 -11.58 -17.48
C ALA A 748 -36.60 -11.27 -18.79
N LEU A 749 -37.63 -12.05 -19.16
CA LEU A 749 -38.35 -11.94 -20.43
C LEU A 749 -39.87 -11.68 -20.27
N SER A 750 -40.25 -10.90 -19.25
CA SER A 750 -41.63 -10.44 -19.07
C SER A 750 -41.69 -8.96 -18.66
N ARG A 751 -41.05 -8.10 -19.47
CA ARG A 751 -41.22 -6.63 -19.45
C ARG A 751 -40.69 -5.96 -20.73
N ASN A 752 -41.47 -6.09 -21.79
CA ASN A 752 -41.65 -5.15 -22.91
C ASN A 752 -43.02 -5.42 -23.52
#